data_AF-A0A6P7JJS2-F1
#
_entry.id   AF-A0A6P7JJS2-F1
#
_cell.length_a   1.000
_cell.length_b   1.000
_cell.length_c   1.000
_cell.angle_alpha   90.00
_cell.angle_beta   90.00
_cell.angle_gamma   90.00
#
_symmetry.space_group_name_H-M   'P 1'
#
loop_
_entity.id
_entity.type
_entity.pdbx_description
1 polymer ?
#
loop_
_entity_poly.entity_id
_entity_poly.type
_entity_poly.pdbx_seq_one_letter_code
_entity_poly.pdbx_strand_id
1 'polypeptide(L)'
;MGNAHTIFNETQYRWYYRTHWREDTDRTLPANGSGEYLNTMIPFVKVYLRFRDHTDWDLKCEGGGPSYTLRESADHKQFELVNNFSGFIVDRCPNFGKLEEEEQENERQRLEREKRQKEEKQQKEEEEKRRKEEEEKRRLAELEQERKIQEQINQENEASRRKLSEAHQRFEEDLRSQQHRQQQYTQVLHQVVENHAAKIERDELNDVRRKFEELLSNYHIVEKADSKCNLENRMKTLQNELVLNYFGKHRIPLWCQLAVDRATGYLDLSPTERLSVVEAVVKVTVDCDPDLEDVLITEQDKKIVFLLSLQEQLYDENPTLARTVLVNVLDMTSQLTSTSKELLSQILFNNIWTPKEIKLFIRRALSMDQNNVFKILHKVCTYRLSFLHTLTALKKKHHVQYLQDCVSYELDKDPDTILSEMQDKNYPKHTLSLLEDILMYMEDKLPELQGVVIDAEMIEEGKRMMILLDLAEPDVDTLKKVLIVLSLAVKECTTFIAPNGNQIQGYFPRLTQLASLLLLLRDKRGCLLEISTGEGKTCILAMFATIQAARGTMVDIVTSSPLLAIRDQDKWSQLYQMFGVTSSIVPPAHFHTCTPENQDKLLQDAYTKHVVYSTASTFAPDILRQEFEKKTTRGRRKFECVLVDEVDYMTLDSGVQTTFLSHQASGLRHMEQILASIWALLCTCRPIEVSETGEIQWGTRAQHFHEAATQSVVSFEDCSADSILMLGVQLGFYSQEDMDRLTDAKTQTGTDSCEDAMRKATEKIMDKMGPKEQYELLSKVQTTADNDVTVDYYSVINNKAKLYGKEDSQRPGCHFAATREGASL
;
A
#
# COMPACT_ATOMS: atom_id res chain seq x y z
N MET A 1 78.59 -99.67 18.53
CA MET A 1 77.67 -99.12 17.51
C MET A 1 76.75 -98.16 18.23
N GLY A 2 76.94 -96.84 18.08
CA GLY A 2 76.09 -95.84 18.71
C GLY A 2 74.94 -95.47 17.77
N ASN A 3 73.69 -95.56 18.23
CA ASN A 3 72.53 -95.12 17.47
C ASN A 3 72.49 -93.58 17.47
N ALA A 4 72.79 -92.95 16.33
CA ALA A 4 72.61 -91.51 16.14
C ALA A 4 71.10 -91.17 16.19
N HIS A 5 70.74 -90.14 16.94
CA HIS A 5 69.37 -89.62 17.00
C HIS A 5 69.30 -88.34 16.15
N THR A 6 68.16 -88.08 15.51
CA THR A 6 68.07 -87.02 14.48
C THR A 6 66.84 -86.14 14.67
N ILE A 7 67.01 -84.83 14.51
CA ILE A 7 65.93 -83.83 14.48
C ILE A 7 65.79 -83.35 13.03
N PHE A 8 64.60 -83.41 12.48
CA PHE A 8 64.26 -82.88 11.16
C PHE A 8 63.53 -81.55 11.31
N ASN A 9 63.87 -80.56 10.48
CA ASN A 9 63.17 -79.29 10.37
C ASN A 9 62.51 -79.21 9.00
N GLU A 10 61.18 -79.29 8.98
CA GLU A 10 60.36 -79.15 7.77
C GLU A 10 59.83 -77.71 7.60
N THR A 11 60.23 -76.79 8.48
CA THR A 11 59.84 -75.38 8.41
C THR A 11 60.81 -74.59 7.52
N GLN A 12 60.31 -73.50 6.94
CA GLN A 12 61.12 -72.59 6.12
C GLN A 12 62.08 -71.70 6.94
N TYR A 13 62.06 -71.84 8.27
CA TYR A 13 62.81 -71.01 9.19
C TYR A 13 64.03 -71.74 9.74
N ARG A 14 65.07 -70.99 10.10
CA ARG A 14 66.26 -71.51 10.78
C ARG A 14 66.00 -71.59 12.28
N TRP A 15 66.30 -72.74 12.86
CA TRP A 15 66.18 -72.99 14.29
C TRP A 15 67.54 -73.26 14.91
N TYR A 16 67.64 -73.07 16.22
CA TYR A 16 68.81 -73.46 17.01
C TYR A 16 68.37 -74.51 18.02
N TYR A 17 69.20 -75.54 18.24
CA TYR A 17 68.90 -76.59 19.20
C TYR A 17 70.07 -76.88 20.14
N ARG A 18 69.74 -77.25 21.37
CA ARG A 18 70.68 -77.63 22.43
C ARG A 18 70.21 -78.91 23.13
N THR A 19 71.18 -79.75 23.53
CA THR A 19 70.93 -80.97 24.31
C THR A 19 71.67 -80.89 25.65
N HIS A 20 71.06 -81.40 26.72
CA HIS A 20 71.48 -81.14 28.10
C HIS A 20 72.90 -81.65 28.48
N TRP A 21 73.57 -82.45 27.62
CA TRP A 21 74.86 -83.11 27.95
C TRP A 21 76.12 -82.43 27.41
N ARG A 22 76.01 -81.30 26.70
CA ARG A 22 77.15 -80.42 26.37
C ARG A 22 76.70 -78.97 26.53
N GLU A 23 77.22 -78.28 27.54
CA GLU A 23 76.81 -76.90 27.83
C GLU A 23 77.35 -75.85 26.86
N ASP A 24 78.25 -76.16 25.92
CA ASP A 24 79.01 -75.11 25.23
C ASP A 24 78.81 -74.90 23.71
N THR A 25 77.84 -75.53 23.03
CA THR A 25 77.58 -75.15 21.61
C THR A 25 76.11 -75.27 21.20
N ASP A 26 75.49 -74.13 20.86
CA ASP A 26 74.22 -74.09 20.14
C ASP A 26 74.45 -74.60 18.72
N ARG A 27 73.67 -75.60 18.31
CA ARG A 27 73.74 -76.15 16.96
C ARG A 27 72.66 -75.53 16.09
N THR A 28 73.03 -75.20 14.86
CA THR A 28 72.10 -74.69 13.87
C THR A 28 71.33 -75.86 13.24
N LEU A 29 70.02 -75.68 13.13
CA LEU A 29 69.12 -76.54 12.39
C LEU A 29 68.63 -75.73 11.18
N PRO A 30 69.20 -75.97 9.98
CA PRO A 30 68.83 -75.22 8.78
C PRO A 30 67.37 -75.50 8.40
N ALA A 31 66.76 -74.57 7.67
CA ALA A 31 65.44 -74.74 7.08
C ALA A 31 65.44 -75.97 6.14
N ASN A 32 64.39 -76.80 6.19
CA ASN A 32 64.29 -78.04 5.40
C ASN A 32 65.50 -78.98 5.53
N GLY A 33 66.12 -79.03 6.72
CA GLY A 33 67.33 -79.82 6.98
C GLY A 33 67.23 -80.64 8.25
N SER A 34 68.30 -81.40 8.54
CA SER A 34 68.37 -82.28 9.71
C SER A 34 69.58 -82.00 10.58
N GLY A 35 69.46 -82.24 11.89
CA GLY A 35 70.55 -82.16 12.86
C GLY A 35 70.67 -83.46 13.67
N GLU A 36 71.90 -83.92 13.90
CA GLU A 36 72.16 -85.14 14.66
C GLU A 36 72.57 -84.84 16.12
N TYR A 37 72.11 -85.67 17.05
CA TYR A 37 72.56 -85.69 18.44
C TYR A 37 72.87 -87.13 18.91
N LEU A 38 73.87 -87.27 19.79
CA LEU A 38 74.38 -88.57 20.25
C LEU A 38 73.58 -89.06 21.47
N ASN A 39 73.24 -90.35 21.47
CA ASN A 39 72.63 -91.02 22.62
C ASN A 39 73.72 -91.59 23.54
N THR A 40 73.91 -90.99 24.71
CA THR A 40 74.61 -91.65 25.84
C THR A 40 73.59 -92.48 26.61
N MET A 41 73.97 -93.67 27.10
CA MET A 41 73.06 -94.67 27.72
C MET A 41 72.31 -94.16 28.98
N ILE A 42 71.39 -93.21 28.82
CA ILE A 42 70.54 -92.65 29.87
C ILE A 42 69.15 -92.37 29.25
N PRO A 43 68.03 -92.79 29.88
CA PRO A 43 66.70 -92.76 29.23
C PRO A 43 66.06 -91.38 29.01
N PHE A 44 66.75 -90.28 29.34
CA PHE A 44 66.16 -88.94 29.39
C PHE A 44 67.09 -87.88 28.79
N VAL A 45 67.11 -87.76 27.46
CA VAL A 45 67.76 -86.64 26.77
C VAL A 45 66.73 -85.53 26.58
N LYS A 46 67.00 -84.34 27.14
CA LYS A 46 66.19 -83.14 26.90
C LYS A 46 66.73 -82.36 25.70
N VAL A 47 65.83 -82.01 24.78
CA VAL A 47 66.13 -81.21 23.59
C VAL A 47 65.39 -79.88 23.73
N TYR A 48 66.12 -78.78 23.56
CA TYR A 48 65.57 -77.43 23.56
C TYR A 48 65.77 -76.83 22.16
N LEU A 49 64.72 -76.22 21.62
CA LEU A 49 64.66 -75.62 20.29
C LEU A 49 64.25 -74.15 20.40
N ARG A 50 64.89 -73.30 19.59
CA ARG A 50 64.74 -71.85 19.62
C ARG A 50 64.61 -71.28 18.22
N PHE A 51 63.66 -70.37 18.04
CA PHE A 51 63.38 -69.69 16.79
C PHE A 51 64.33 -68.50 16.62
N ARG A 52 65.15 -68.53 15.55
CA ARG A 52 66.13 -67.47 15.23
C ARG A 52 66.92 -66.98 16.46
N ASP A 53 66.81 -65.69 16.78
CA ASP A 53 67.54 -64.99 17.84
C ASP A 53 66.71 -64.77 19.11
N HIS A 54 65.61 -65.51 19.30
CA HIS A 54 64.83 -65.45 20.54
C HIS A 54 65.74 -65.67 21.77
N THR A 55 65.43 -65.01 22.87
CA THR A 55 66.23 -65.14 24.11
C THR A 55 65.94 -66.44 24.85
N ASP A 56 64.71 -66.95 24.73
CA ASP A 56 64.22 -68.14 25.42
C ASP A 56 64.12 -69.36 24.49
N TRP A 57 64.05 -70.54 25.08
CA TRP A 57 63.84 -71.80 24.35
C TRP A 57 62.35 -72.02 24.11
N ASP A 58 61.91 -71.81 22.87
CA ASP A 58 60.50 -71.81 22.44
C ASP A 58 59.83 -73.18 22.43
N LEU A 59 60.61 -74.26 22.25
CA LEU A 59 60.11 -75.65 22.24
C LEU A 59 61.01 -76.54 23.09
N LYS A 60 60.41 -77.38 23.93
CA LYS A 60 61.13 -78.25 24.88
C LYS A 60 60.62 -79.68 24.83
N CYS A 61 61.54 -80.63 24.75
CA CYS A 61 61.21 -82.05 24.78
C CYS A 61 61.82 -82.73 26.00
N GLU A 62 60.98 -83.34 26.83
CA GLU A 62 61.38 -84.19 27.96
C GLU A 62 60.91 -85.64 27.73
N GLY A 63 61.73 -86.46 27.07
CA GLY A 63 61.39 -87.86 26.79
C GLY A 63 62.28 -88.49 25.73
N GLY A 64 62.64 -89.77 25.89
CA GLY A 64 63.54 -90.49 24.98
C GLY A 64 62.83 -91.01 23.73
N GLY A 65 63.10 -90.39 22.58
CA GLY A 65 62.71 -90.87 21.25
C GLY A 65 63.89 -90.75 20.28
N PRO A 66 64.06 -91.69 19.32
CA PRO A 66 65.19 -91.72 18.39
C PRO A 66 65.18 -90.58 17.36
N SER A 67 64.03 -90.00 17.05
CA SER A 67 63.93 -88.88 16.13
C SER A 67 62.71 -87.98 16.36
N TYR A 68 62.90 -86.69 16.06
CA TYR A 68 61.89 -85.64 16.18
C TYR A 68 61.76 -84.89 14.86
N THR A 69 60.54 -84.45 14.52
CA THR A 69 60.29 -83.60 13.36
C THR A 69 59.60 -82.31 13.81
N LEU A 70 60.19 -81.18 13.45
CA LEU A 70 59.63 -79.85 13.62
C LEU A 70 58.90 -79.47 12.34
N ARG A 71 57.59 -79.23 12.45
CA ARG A 71 56.73 -78.88 11.31
C ARG A 71 55.77 -77.75 11.66
N GLU A 72 55.14 -77.16 10.67
CA GLU A 72 54.02 -76.25 10.89
C GLU A 72 52.71 -77.03 11.12
N SER A 73 51.87 -76.50 12.00
CA SER A 73 50.48 -76.93 12.16
C SER A 73 49.68 -76.73 10.86
N ALA A 74 48.57 -77.47 10.70
CA ALA A 74 47.77 -77.43 9.49
C ALA A 74 47.11 -76.06 9.21
N ASP A 75 46.89 -75.24 10.24
CA ASP A 75 46.42 -73.86 10.11
C ASP A 75 47.58 -72.85 9.97
N HIS A 76 48.83 -73.35 9.95
CA HIS A 76 50.08 -72.61 9.90
C HIS A 76 50.28 -71.57 11.03
N LYS A 77 49.47 -71.63 12.11
CA LYS A 77 49.52 -70.65 13.21
C LYS A 77 50.53 -71.00 14.28
N GLN A 78 50.95 -72.25 14.34
CA GLN A 78 51.87 -72.78 15.34
C GLN A 78 52.94 -73.67 14.69
N PHE A 79 54.13 -73.70 15.29
CA PHE A 79 55.11 -74.76 15.06
C PHE A 79 54.87 -75.90 16.04
N GLU A 80 54.91 -77.13 15.53
CA GLU A 80 54.72 -78.36 16.29
C GLU A 80 55.99 -79.19 16.27
N LEU A 81 56.45 -79.62 17.45
CA LEU A 81 57.51 -80.62 17.56
C LEU A 81 56.87 -82.00 17.74
N VAL A 82 57.11 -82.92 16.81
CA VAL A 82 56.50 -84.25 16.80
C VAL A 82 57.56 -85.31 17.07
N ASN A 83 57.25 -86.27 17.96
CA ASN A 83 58.09 -87.45 18.14
C ASN A 83 57.75 -88.49 17.06
N ASN A 84 58.71 -88.84 16.22
CA ASN A 84 58.47 -89.72 15.08
C ASN A 84 58.22 -91.18 15.48
N PHE A 85 58.61 -91.58 16.69
CA PHE A 85 58.38 -92.93 17.18
C PHE A 85 56.98 -93.13 17.76
N SER A 86 56.43 -92.10 18.43
CA SER A 86 55.11 -92.16 19.06
C SER A 86 54.00 -91.47 18.26
N GLY A 87 54.36 -90.61 17.29
CA GLY A 87 53.43 -89.82 16.48
C GLY A 87 52.75 -88.67 17.23
N PHE A 88 53.04 -88.49 18.52
CA PHE A 88 52.45 -87.43 19.34
C PHE A 88 53.24 -86.13 19.24
N ILE A 89 52.50 -85.02 19.34
CA ILE A 89 53.07 -83.69 19.43
C ILE A 89 53.60 -83.50 20.85
N VAL A 90 54.88 -83.20 20.94
CA VAL A 90 55.65 -83.05 22.18
C VAL A 90 55.44 -81.66 22.76
N ASP A 91 55.50 -80.64 21.91
CA ASP A 91 55.36 -79.25 22.31
C ASP A 91 54.91 -78.40 21.11
N ARG A 92 54.31 -77.23 21.39
CA ARG A 92 53.81 -76.29 20.38
C ARG A 92 54.17 -74.86 20.75
N CYS A 93 54.57 -74.07 19.76
CA CYS A 93 54.77 -72.64 19.93
C CYS A 93 54.11 -71.84 18.78
N PRO A 94 53.77 -70.55 18.98
CA PRO A 94 53.23 -69.71 17.91
C PRO A 94 54.17 -69.60 16.70
N ASN A 95 53.59 -69.44 15.50
CA ASN A 95 54.37 -69.15 14.30
C ASN A 95 54.82 -67.69 14.31
N PHE A 96 55.94 -67.42 14.96
CA PHE A 96 56.52 -66.09 15.10
C PHE A 96 56.85 -65.43 13.76
N GLY A 97 57.21 -66.21 12.74
CA GLY A 97 57.49 -65.68 11.39
C GLY A 97 56.27 -65.04 10.73
N LYS A 98 55.08 -65.65 10.85
CA LYS A 98 53.84 -65.09 10.31
C LYS A 98 53.32 -63.90 11.11
N LEU A 99 53.48 -63.92 12.43
CA LEU A 99 53.06 -62.80 13.28
C LEU A 99 53.84 -61.52 12.95
N GLU A 100 55.15 -61.64 12.72
CA GLU A 100 55.99 -60.51 12.28
C GLU A 100 55.57 -59.98 10.89
N GLU A 101 55.21 -60.87 9.96
CA GLU A 101 54.74 -60.48 8.61
C GLU A 101 53.38 -59.76 8.66
N GLU A 102 52.43 -60.27 9.43
CA GLU A 102 51.11 -59.64 9.63
C GLU A 102 51.22 -58.27 10.30
N GLU A 103 52.12 -58.12 11.29
CA GLU A 103 52.33 -56.85 11.98
C GLU A 103 52.94 -55.78 11.05
N GLN A 104 53.92 -56.16 10.22
CA GLN A 104 54.51 -55.27 9.21
C GLN A 104 53.51 -54.87 8.12
N GLU A 105 52.66 -55.79 7.69
CA GLU A 105 51.63 -55.49 6.69
C GLU A 105 50.55 -54.56 7.25
N ASN A 106 50.12 -54.77 8.49
CA ASN A 106 49.18 -53.89 9.18
C ASN A 106 49.75 -52.47 9.39
N GLU A 107 51.03 -52.35 9.72
CA GLU A 107 51.68 -51.05 9.90
C GLU A 107 51.80 -50.27 8.58
N ARG A 108 52.14 -50.96 7.47
CA ARG A 108 52.14 -50.38 6.13
C ARG A 108 50.75 -49.87 5.72
N GLN A 109 49.72 -50.67 5.93
CA GLN A 109 48.35 -50.26 5.63
C GLN A 109 47.88 -49.06 6.46
N ARG A 110 48.29 -48.98 7.73
CA ARG A 110 47.99 -47.84 8.60
C ARG A 110 48.66 -46.56 8.10
N LEU A 111 49.94 -46.61 7.75
CA LEU A 111 50.68 -45.46 7.22
C LEU A 111 50.11 -44.98 5.88
N GLU A 112 49.69 -45.89 5.00
CA GLU A 112 49.01 -45.52 3.74
C GLU A 112 47.66 -44.84 3.98
N ARG A 113 46.86 -45.32 4.95
CA ARG A 113 45.58 -44.69 5.30
C ARG A 113 45.77 -43.29 5.87
N GLU A 114 46.75 -43.09 6.75
CA GLU A 114 47.08 -41.78 7.32
C GLU A 114 47.57 -40.80 6.24
N LYS A 115 48.33 -41.29 5.25
CA LYS A 115 48.77 -40.48 4.12
C LYS A 115 47.60 -40.03 3.23
N ARG A 116 46.69 -40.95 2.88
CA ARG A 116 45.48 -40.63 2.09
C ARG A 116 44.58 -39.63 2.80
N GLN A 117 44.37 -39.78 4.12
CA GLN A 117 43.56 -38.84 4.90
C GLN A 117 44.17 -37.43 4.94
N LYS A 118 45.51 -37.30 5.01
CA LYS A 118 46.18 -36.00 4.95
C LYS A 118 46.05 -35.35 3.56
N GLU A 119 46.19 -36.14 2.50
CA GLU A 119 46.03 -35.67 1.11
C GLU A 119 44.59 -35.21 0.83
N GLU A 120 43.57 -35.98 1.26
CA GLU A 120 42.16 -35.59 1.14
C GLU A 120 41.82 -34.32 1.93
N LYS A 121 42.40 -34.17 3.13
CA LYS A 121 42.18 -32.97 3.94
C LYS A 121 42.79 -31.73 3.31
N GLN A 122 44.00 -31.84 2.74
CA GLN A 122 44.63 -30.75 1.98
C GLN A 122 43.82 -30.38 0.74
N GLN A 123 43.32 -31.37 -0.02
CA GLN A 123 42.48 -31.09 -1.18
C GLN A 123 41.18 -30.36 -0.82
N LYS A 124 40.52 -30.76 0.27
CA LYS A 124 39.31 -30.07 0.76
C LYS A 124 39.60 -28.63 1.19
N GLU A 125 40.71 -28.39 1.89
CA GLU A 125 41.12 -27.04 2.30
C GLU A 125 41.46 -26.14 1.09
N GLU A 126 42.10 -26.68 0.05
CA GLU A 126 42.37 -25.96 -1.19
C GLU A 126 41.10 -25.67 -2.00
N GLU A 127 40.17 -26.62 -2.09
CA GLU A 127 38.89 -26.44 -2.78
C GLU A 127 38.01 -25.40 -2.05
N GLU A 128 37.99 -25.42 -0.71
CA GLU A 128 37.25 -24.45 0.09
C GLU A 128 37.83 -23.03 -0.04
N LYS A 129 39.17 -22.90 -0.11
CA LYS A 129 39.82 -21.61 -0.42
C LYS A 129 39.43 -21.09 -1.80
N ARG A 130 39.46 -21.95 -2.83
CA ARG A 130 39.04 -21.56 -4.19
C ARG A 130 37.58 -21.13 -4.24
N ARG A 131 36.68 -21.84 -3.55
CA ARG A 131 35.25 -21.46 -3.45
C ARG A 131 35.08 -20.10 -2.78
N LYS A 132 35.79 -19.83 -1.69
CA LYS A 132 35.76 -18.53 -1.00
C LYS A 132 36.26 -17.39 -1.89
N GLU A 133 37.36 -17.59 -2.62
CA GLU A 133 37.87 -16.59 -3.58
C GLU A 133 36.91 -16.35 -4.76
N GLU A 134 36.25 -17.38 -5.27
CA GLU A 134 35.23 -17.22 -6.33
C GLU A 134 33.97 -16.50 -5.81
N GLU A 135 33.52 -16.82 -4.60
CA GLU A 135 32.36 -16.16 -3.99
C GLU A 135 32.65 -14.68 -3.70
N GLU A 136 33.85 -14.35 -3.22
CA GLU A 136 34.30 -12.97 -3.00
C GLU A 136 34.39 -12.19 -4.31
N LYS A 137 34.89 -12.81 -5.38
CA LYS A 137 34.87 -12.22 -6.74
C LYS A 137 33.45 -11.97 -7.26
N ARG A 138 32.50 -12.90 -7.00
CA ARG A 138 31.09 -12.71 -7.38
C ARG A 138 30.45 -11.55 -6.61
N ARG A 139 30.67 -11.47 -5.30
CA ARG A 139 30.19 -10.35 -4.48
C ARG A 139 30.74 -9.00 -4.94
N LEU A 140 32.03 -8.94 -5.27
CA LEU A 140 32.64 -7.72 -5.81
C LEU A 140 32.05 -7.33 -7.17
N ALA A 141 31.78 -8.29 -8.05
CA ALA A 141 31.14 -8.04 -9.34
C ALA A 141 29.68 -7.58 -9.20
N GLU A 142 28.93 -8.16 -8.26
CA GLU A 142 27.56 -7.73 -7.93
C GLU A 142 27.53 -6.30 -7.38
N LEU A 143 28.42 -5.98 -6.43
CA LEU A 143 28.57 -4.62 -5.90
C LEU A 143 28.94 -3.59 -6.98
N GLU A 144 29.80 -3.97 -7.94
CA GLU A 144 30.15 -3.09 -9.06
C GLU A 144 28.99 -2.91 -10.04
N GLN A 145 28.18 -3.96 -10.26
CA GLN A 145 26.99 -3.90 -11.09
C GLN A 145 25.88 -3.07 -10.44
N GLU A 146 25.63 -3.24 -9.14
CA GLU A 146 24.71 -2.41 -8.37
C GLU A 146 25.13 -0.94 -8.40
N ARG A 147 26.43 -0.66 -8.27
CA ARG A 147 26.95 0.71 -8.36
C ARG A 147 26.73 1.31 -9.75
N LYS A 148 26.94 0.56 -10.83
CA LYS A 148 26.65 1.01 -12.21
C LYS A 148 25.15 1.26 -12.43
N ILE A 149 24.29 0.39 -11.91
CA ILE A 149 22.83 0.56 -11.95
C ILE A 149 22.43 1.82 -11.17
N GLN A 150 22.98 2.03 -9.99
CA GLN A 150 22.69 3.21 -9.17
C GLN A 150 23.18 4.51 -9.83
N GLU A 151 24.36 4.50 -10.46
CA GLU A 151 24.86 5.64 -11.24
C GLU A 151 23.96 5.93 -12.46
N GLN A 152 23.46 4.89 -13.14
CA GLN A 152 22.54 5.05 -14.28
C GLN A 152 21.16 5.56 -13.83
N ILE A 153 20.61 5.05 -12.72
CA ILE A 153 19.38 5.56 -12.10
C ILE A 153 19.56 7.02 -11.70
N ASN A 154 20.71 7.39 -11.12
CA ASN A 154 20.98 8.78 -10.74
C ASN A 154 21.06 9.69 -11.97
N GLN A 155 21.70 9.25 -13.06
CA GLN A 155 21.75 10.00 -14.32
C GLN A 155 20.37 10.15 -14.98
N GLU A 156 19.55 9.10 -14.99
CA GLU A 156 18.18 9.15 -15.50
C GLU A 156 17.26 10.00 -14.61
N ASN A 157 17.45 9.95 -13.29
CA ASN A 157 16.74 10.81 -12.34
C ASN A 157 17.14 12.27 -12.51
N GLU A 158 18.42 12.58 -12.74
CA GLU A 158 18.86 13.94 -13.06
C GLU A 158 18.33 14.41 -14.40
N ALA A 159 18.36 13.58 -15.44
CA ALA A 159 17.80 13.90 -16.74
C ALA A 159 16.28 14.10 -16.67
N SER A 160 15.59 13.28 -15.88
CA SER A 160 14.16 13.41 -15.62
C SER A 160 13.86 14.67 -14.82
N ARG A 161 14.62 14.97 -13.76
CA ARG A 161 14.50 16.23 -13.00
C ARG A 161 14.77 17.46 -13.87
N ARG A 162 15.71 17.40 -14.82
CA ARG A 162 15.95 18.48 -15.79
C ARG A 162 14.78 18.61 -16.75
N LYS A 163 14.27 17.53 -17.33
CA LYS A 163 13.07 17.55 -18.18
C LYS A 163 11.83 18.04 -17.42
N LEU A 164 11.68 17.65 -16.16
CA LEU A 164 10.57 18.06 -15.30
C LEU A 164 10.74 19.54 -14.91
N SER A 165 11.95 20.01 -14.63
CA SER A 165 12.26 21.43 -14.40
C SER A 165 12.02 22.26 -15.66
N GLU A 166 12.45 21.80 -16.84
CA GLU A 166 12.20 22.48 -18.12
C GLU A 166 10.71 22.47 -18.46
N ALA A 167 10.00 21.38 -18.18
CA ALA A 167 8.55 21.31 -18.34
C ALA A 167 7.83 22.18 -17.31
N HIS A 168 8.32 22.27 -16.08
CA HIS A 168 7.77 23.14 -15.03
C HIS A 168 8.04 24.60 -15.32
N GLN A 169 9.21 24.92 -15.89
CA GLN A 169 9.57 26.28 -16.30
C GLN A 169 8.80 26.71 -17.55
N ARG A 170 8.61 25.80 -18.54
CA ARG A 170 7.69 26.02 -19.66
C ARG A 170 6.24 26.12 -19.20
N PHE A 171 5.83 25.29 -18.25
CA PHE A 171 4.50 25.37 -17.65
C PHE A 171 4.34 26.65 -16.85
N GLU A 172 5.34 27.13 -16.11
CA GLU A 172 5.32 28.43 -15.43
C GLU A 172 5.37 29.60 -16.42
N GLU A 173 6.09 29.51 -17.53
CA GLU A 173 6.10 30.53 -18.59
C GLU A 173 4.77 30.55 -19.35
N ASP A 174 4.17 29.39 -19.62
CA ASP A 174 2.82 29.24 -20.17
C ASP A 174 1.76 29.69 -19.17
N LEU A 175 1.95 29.41 -17.87
CA LEU A 175 1.06 29.85 -16.79
C LEU A 175 1.22 31.35 -16.54
N ARG A 176 2.42 31.94 -16.67
CA ARG A 176 2.66 33.39 -16.58
C ARG A 176 2.17 34.13 -17.81
N SER A 177 2.26 33.54 -19.01
CA SER A 177 1.72 34.11 -20.24
C SER A 177 0.21 33.86 -20.39
N GLN A 178 -0.33 32.81 -19.76
CA GLN A 178 -1.78 32.64 -19.53
C GLN A 178 -2.27 33.53 -18.40
N GLN A 179 -1.51 33.75 -17.32
CA GLN A 179 -1.85 34.69 -16.24
C GLN A 179 -1.72 36.13 -16.68
N HIS A 180 -0.81 36.50 -17.58
CA HIS A 180 -0.80 37.84 -18.18
C HIS A 180 -1.99 38.03 -19.15
N ARG A 181 -2.38 36.99 -19.90
CA ARG A 181 -3.60 37.00 -20.73
C ARG A 181 -4.89 36.96 -19.90
N GLN A 182 -4.91 36.20 -18.80
CA GLN A 182 -6.01 36.10 -17.85
C GLN A 182 -6.04 37.30 -16.91
N GLN A 183 -4.95 37.96 -16.53
CA GLN A 183 -5.00 39.19 -15.72
C GLN A 183 -5.55 40.35 -16.54
N GLN A 184 -5.23 40.42 -17.84
CA GLN A 184 -5.87 41.39 -18.73
C GLN A 184 -7.37 41.10 -18.95
N TYR A 185 -7.77 39.83 -19.08
CA TYR A 185 -9.19 39.46 -19.19
C TYR A 185 -9.96 39.55 -17.87
N THR A 186 -9.35 39.14 -16.77
CA THR A 186 -9.93 39.13 -15.42
C THR A 186 -9.99 40.54 -14.86
N GLN A 187 -9.05 41.45 -15.13
CA GLN A 187 -9.22 42.85 -14.74
C GLN A 187 -10.42 43.50 -15.44
N VAL A 188 -10.64 43.20 -16.73
CA VAL A 188 -11.80 43.74 -17.47
C VAL A 188 -13.10 43.11 -16.98
N LEU A 189 -13.11 41.80 -16.67
CA LEU A 189 -14.28 41.11 -16.10
C LEU A 189 -14.56 41.49 -14.63
N HIS A 190 -13.54 41.66 -13.78
CA HIS A 190 -13.70 42.09 -12.38
C HIS A 190 -14.26 43.52 -12.32
N GLN A 191 -13.84 44.40 -13.24
CA GLN A 191 -14.32 45.77 -13.30
C GLN A 191 -15.75 45.88 -13.87
N VAL A 192 -16.20 44.92 -14.66
CA VAL A 192 -17.59 44.82 -15.15
C VAL A 192 -18.50 44.14 -14.12
N VAL A 193 -18.00 43.12 -13.40
CA VAL A 193 -18.73 42.42 -12.33
C VAL A 193 -18.85 43.27 -11.07
N GLU A 194 -17.83 44.04 -10.67
CA GLU A 194 -17.92 45.00 -9.55
C GLU A 194 -18.94 46.11 -9.84
N ASN A 195 -19.04 46.58 -11.08
CA ASN A 195 -20.01 47.61 -11.48
C ASN A 195 -21.46 47.09 -11.54
N HIS A 196 -21.66 45.80 -11.81
CA HIS A 196 -23.00 45.19 -11.82
C HIS A 196 -23.43 44.62 -10.46
N ALA A 197 -22.51 44.09 -9.64
CA ALA A 197 -22.81 43.61 -8.28
C ALA A 197 -23.09 44.75 -7.29
N ALA A 198 -22.43 45.91 -7.45
CA ALA A 198 -22.66 47.10 -6.60
C ALA A 198 -24.07 47.70 -6.71
N LYS A 199 -24.89 47.27 -7.67
CA LYS A 199 -26.26 47.77 -7.89
C LYS A 199 -27.36 46.86 -7.33
N ILE A 200 -27.05 45.63 -6.92
CA ILE A 200 -28.04 44.65 -6.42
C ILE A 200 -27.88 44.37 -4.92
N GLU A 201 -26.72 44.59 -4.30
CA GLU A 201 -26.47 44.31 -2.86
C GLU A 201 -26.89 45.40 -1.85
N ARG A 202 -27.50 46.52 -2.26
CA ARG A 202 -27.64 47.70 -1.38
C ARG A 202 -28.83 47.74 -0.42
N ASP A 203 -29.77 46.79 -0.46
CA ASP A 203 -30.94 46.83 0.44
C ASP A 203 -30.91 45.79 1.57
N GLU A 204 -30.33 44.59 1.38
CA GLU A 204 -30.33 43.55 2.43
C GLU A 204 -29.34 43.84 3.57
N LEU A 205 -28.17 44.41 3.26
CA LEU A 205 -27.14 44.76 4.24
C LEU A 205 -27.58 45.87 5.21
N ASN A 206 -28.43 46.79 4.74
CA ASN A 206 -28.96 47.88 5.57
C ASN A 206 -30.07 47.40 6.51
N ASP A 207 -30.88 46.42 6.09
CA ASP A 207 -31.93 45.82 6.92
C ASP A 207 -31.37 44.91 8.03
N VAL A 208 -30.34 44.11 7.73
CA VAL A 208 -29.66 43.28 8.73
C VAL A 208 -28.91 44.16 9.73
N ARG A 209 -28.25 45.24 9.28
CA ARG A 209 -27.55 46.19 10.15
C ARG A 209 -28.50 46.90 11.12
N ARG A 210 -29.69 47.28 10.65
CA ARG A 210 -30.73 47.94 11.47
C ARG A 210 -31.27 47.03 12.57
N LYS A 211 -31.59 45.77 12.24
CA LYS A 211 -32.02 44.76 13.23
C LYS A 211 -30.94 44.43 14.24
N PHE A 212 -29.68 44.43 13.82
CA PHE A 212 -28.53 44.20 14.69
C PHE A 212 -28.29 45.36 15.67
N GLU A 213 -28.43 46.61 15.21
CA GLU A 213 -28.35 47.81 16.05
C GLU A 213 -29.49 47.91 17.08
N GLU A 214 -30.71 47.49 16.72
CA GLU A 214 -31.83 47.36 17.67
C GLU A 214 -31.54 46.32 18.78
N LEU A 215 -30.94 45.19 18.43
CA LEU A 215 -30.55 44.17 19.41
C LEU A 215 -29.45 44.65 20.36
N LEU A 216 -28.42 45.36 19.86
CA LEU A 216 -27.36 45.92 20.71
C LEU A 216 -27.88 46.94 21.72
N SER A 217 -28.88 47.75 21.32
CA SER A 217 -29.55 48.70 22.22
C SER A 217 -30.31 47.99 23.35
N ASN A 218 -31.02 46.91 23.02
CA ASN A 218 -31.78 46.12 24.00
C ASN A 218 -30.91 45.46 25.09
N TYR A 219 -29.64 45.16 24.80
CA TYR A 219 -28.69 44.54 25.74
C TYR A 219 -27.64 45.49 26.34
N HIS A 220 -27.73 46.80 26.07
CA HIS A 220 -26.90 47.87 26.65
C HIS A 220 -25.38 47.73 26.37
N ILE A 221 -25.02 47.28 25.16
CA ILE A 221 -23.63 47.14 24.74
C ILE A 221 -23.20 48.42 24.02
N VAL A 222 -22.19 49.13 24.55
CA VAL A 222 -21.68 50.39 23.98
C VAL A 222 -20.40 50.11 23.20
N GLU A 223 -20.46 50.21 21.87
CA GLU A 223 -19.29 50.00 21.02
C GLU A 223 -18.37 51.23 21.01
N LYS A 224 -17.07 51.02 21.27
CA LYS A 224 -16.03 52.01 20.96
C LYS A 224 -15.67 51.88 19.48
N ALA A 225 -16.01 52.90 18.71
CA ALA A 225 -15.74 53.00 17.28
C ALA A 225 -14.24 53.22 17.02
N ASP A 226 -13.44 52.16 17.05
CA ASP A 226 -12.15 52.11 16.33
C ASP A 226 -11.54 50.70 16.38
N SER A 227 -11.82 49.91 15.35
CA SER A 227 -10.83 48.99 14.75
C SER A 227 -11.43 48.35 13.50
N LYS A 228 -10.65 48.32 12.41
CA LYS A 228 -10.93 47.55 11.19
C LYS A 228 -10.98 46.06 11.53
N CYS A 229 -12.07 45.57 12.09
CA CYS A 229 -12.22 44.17 12.48
C CYS A 229 -13.28 43.49 11.61
N ASN A 230 -12.95 42.29 11.11
CA ASN A 230 -13.83 41.46 10.29
C ASN A 230 -15.11 41.11 11.08
N LEU A 231 -16.27 40.96 10.41
CA LEU A 231 -17.58 40.74 11.06
C LEU A 231 -17.55 39.56 12.05
N GLU A 232 -16.83 38.50 11.70
CA GLU A 232 -16.62 37.33 12.55
C GLU A 232 -15.94 37.67 13.88
N ASN A 233 -14.89 38.50 13.86
CA ASN A 233 -14.19 38.94 15.06
C ASN A 233 -15.09 39.82 15.94
N ARG A 234 -15.97 40.61 15.33
CA ARG A 234 -16.97 41.42 16.04
C ARG A 234 -18.03 40.55 16.74
N MET A 235 -18.51 39.49 16.08
CA MET A 235 -19.43 38.52 16.69
C MET A 235 -18.78 37.76 17.86
N LYS A 236 -17.50 37.36 17.73
CA LYS A 236 -16.75 36.70 18.80
C LYS A 236 -16.61 37.61 20.04
N THR A 237 -16.34 38.91 19.85
CA THR A 237 -16.21 39.87 20.96
C THR A 237 -17.54 40.05 21.72
N LEU A 238 -18.65 40.18 20.99
CA LEU A 238 -19.97 40.34 21.60
C LEU A 238 -20.43 39.10 22.38
N GLN A 239 -20.16 37.90 21.84
CA GLN A 239 -20.42 36.66 22.57
C GLN A 239 -19.63 36.59 23.87
N ASN A 240 -18.35 37.01 23.86
CA ASN A 240 -17.52 37.03 25.07
C ASN A 240 -18.06 37.99 26.14
N GLU A 241 -18.53 39.18 25.75
CA GLU A 241 -19.12 40.16 26.68
C GLU A 241 -20.45 39.68 27.27
N LEU A 242 -21.32 39.06 26.47
CA LEU A 242 -22.57 38.48 26.95
C LEU A 242 -22.34 37.35 27.94
N VAL A 243 -21.35 36.50 27.66
CA VAL A 243 -20.95 35.40 28.54
C VAL A 243 -20.44 35.95 29.87
N LEU A 244 -19.53 36.92 29.86
CA LEU A 244 -19.01 37.57 31.08
C LEU A 244 -20.13 38.19 31.94
N ASN A 245 -21.11 38.84 31.31
CA ASN A 245 -22.27 39.39 32.01
C ASN A 245 -23.16 38.30 32.63
N TYR A 246 -23.33 37.15 31.98
CA TYR A 246 -24.07 36.01 32.52
C TYR A 246 -23.35 35.38 33.73
N PHE A 247 -22.06 35.09 33.60
CA PHE A 247 -21.23 34.54 34.70
C PHE A 247 -21.24 35.46 35.93
N GLY A 248 -21.15 36.79 35.72
CA GLY A 248 -21.24 37.79 36.77
C GLY A 248 -22.61 37.83 37.47
N LYS A 249 -23.71 37.66 36.72
CA LYS A 249 -25.09 37.68 37.25
C LYS A 249 -25.42 36.44 38.08
N HIS A 250 -24.86 35.27 37.74
CA HIS A 250 -25.14 33.99 38.40
C HIS A 250 -24.11 33.57 39.47
N ARG A 251 -23.16 34.44 39.83
CA ARG A 251 -22.09 34.19 40.84
C ARG A 251 -21.27 32.92 40.58
N ILE A 252 -21.10 32.51 39.32
CA ILE A 252 -20.24 31.38 39.00
C ILE A 252 -18.77 31.83 39.22
N PRO A 253 -17.96 31.05 39.95
CA PRO A 253 -16.59 31.47 40.28
C PRO A 253 -15.71 31.70 39.05
N LEU A 254 -14.86 32.73 39.10
CA LEU A 254 -13.91 33.08 38.03
C LEU A 254 -12.95 31.93 37.66
N TRP A 255 -12.69 31.01 38.61
CA TRP A 255 -11.86 29.84 38.35
C TRP A 255 -12.53 28.83 37.41
N CYS A 256 -13.87 28.74 37.37
CA CYS A 256 -14.59 27.87 36.43
C CYS A 256 -14.40 28.36 35.00
N GLN A 257 -14.45 29.68 34.80
CA GLN A 257 -14.21 30.31 33.50
C GLN A 257 -12.79 30.03 33.00
N LEU A 258 -11.79 30.23 33.87
CA LEU A 258 -10.39 29.93 33.55
C LEU A 258 -10.14 28.43 33.31
N ALA A 259 -10.90 27.55 33.97
CA ALA A 259 -10.82 26.12 33.78
C ALA A 259 -11.42 25.69 32.45
N VAL A 260 -12.58 26.22 32.06
CA VAL A 260 -13.22 25.95 30.77
C VAL A 260 -12.35 26.47 29.62
N ASP A 261 -11.84 27.69 29.74
CA ASP A 261 -10.98 28.28 28.71
C ASP A 261 -9.69 27.48 28.50
N ARG A 262 -9.03 27.06 29.58
CA ARG A 262 -7.86 26.16 29.50
C ARG A 262 -8.19 24.77 28.98
N ALA A 263 -9.37 24.24 29.27
CA ALA A 263 -9.75 22.88 28.88
C ALA A 263 -10.33 22.77 27.47
N THR A 264 -10.86 23.84 26.90
CA THR A 264 -11.53 23.82 25.60
C THR A 264 -10.86 24.72 24.54
N GLY A 265 -10.02 25.67 24.93
CA GLY A 265 -9.54 26.71 24.02
C GLY A 265 -10.71 27.59 23.55
N TYR A 266 -11.55 28.03 24.49
CA TYR A 266 -12.87 28.64 24.22
C TYR A 266 -12.82 29.79 23.19
N LEU A 267 -11.72 30.54 23.18
CA LEU A 267 -11.46 31.65 22.25
C LEU A 267 -11.25 31.21 20.79
N ASP A 268 -10.86 29.97 20.52
CA ASP A 268 -10.60 29.46 19.17
C ASP A 268 -11.76 28.60 18.62
N LEU A 269 -12.75 28.28 19.45
CA LEU A 269 -13.93 27.50 19.07
C LEU A 269 -14.89 28.25 18.15
N SER A 270 -15.60 27.50 17.29
CA SER A 270 -16.66 28.03 16.44
C SER A 270 -17.87 28.52 17.27
N PRO A 271 -18.72 29.41 16.72
CA PRO A 271 -19.87 29.96 17.45
C PRO A 271 -20.86 28.89 17.96
N THR A 272 -21.02 27.78 17.23
CA THR A 272 -21.90 26.67 17.59
C THR A 272 -21.33 25.83 18.74
N GLU A 273 -20.02 25.57 18.70
CA GLU A 273 -19.32 24.81 19.74
C GLU A 273 -19.29 25.57 21.08
N ARG A 274 -19.14 26.90 21.03
CA ARG A 274 -19.23 27.77 22.21
C ARG A 274 -20.60 27.70 22.87
N LEU A 275 -21.68 27.64 22.08
CA LEU A 275 -23.03 27.54 22.61
C LEU A 275 -23.22 26.22 23.38
N SER A 276 -22.79 25.10 22.80
CA SER A 276 -22.85 23.79 23.47
C SER A 276 -22.03 23.75 24.76
N VAL A 277 -20.84 24.37 24.78
CA VAL A 277 -20.03 24.49 26.01
C VAL A 277 -20.75 25.32 27.07
N VAL A 278 -21.38 26.43 26.68
CA VAL A 278 -22.15 27.27 27.62
C VAL A 278 -23.38 26.53 28.15
N GLU A 279 -24.13 25.83 27.31
CA GLU A 279 -25.29 25.02 27.71
C GLU A 279 -24.88 23.90 28.68
N ALA A 280 -23.78 23.19 28.40
CA ALA A 280 -23.24 22.15 29.28
C ALA A 280 -22.76 22.73 30.61
N VAL A 281 -22.08 23.89 30.63
CA VAL A 281 -21.67 24.57 31.87
C VAL A 281 -22.90 24.96 32.69
N VAL A 282 -23.95 25.49 32.05
CA VAL A 282 -25.20 25.85 32.75
C VAL A 282 -25.83 24.61 33.39
N LYS A 283 -25.98 23.50 32.65
CA LYS A 283 -26.52 22.24 33.19
C LYS A 283 -25.70 21.74 34.38
N VAL A 284 -24.36 21.69 34.26
CA VAL A 284 -23.47 21.27 35.37
C VAL A 284 -23.61 22.18 36.59
N THR A 285 -23.71 23.50 36.40
CA THR A 285 -23.84 24.43 37.53
C THR A 285 -25.21 24.38 38.23
N VAL A 286 -26.25 23.93 37.54
CA VAL A 286 -27.60 23.77 38.10
C VAL A 286 -27.74 22.42 38.83
N ASP A 287 -27.07 21.37 38.35
CA ASP A 287 -27.11 20.02 38.91
C ASP A 287 -26.00 19.71 39.93
N CYS A 288 -25.18 20.69 40.31
CA CYS A 288 -24.13 20.51 41.32
C CYS A 288 -24.74 20.20 42.69
N ASP A 289 -24.64 18.94 43.10
CA ASP A 289 -25.06 18.43 44.41
C ASP A 289 -24.33 19.17 45.55
N PRO A 290 -25.02 19.89 46.45
CA PRO A 290 -24.40 20.69 47.52
C PRO A 290 -23.53 19.85 48.47
N ASP A 291 -23.83 18.56 48.61
CA ASP A 291 -23.16 17.63 49.50
C ASP A 291 -21.73 17.26 49.06
N LEU A 292 -21.33 17.60 47.82
CA LEU A 292 -19.98 17.32 47.31
C LEU A 292 -18.93 18.38 47.72
N GLU A 293 -19.34 19.55 48.22
CA GLU A 293 -18.39 20.60 48.61
C GLU A 293 -17.61 20.26 49.89
N ASP A 294 -18.18 19.45 50.79
CA ASP A 294 -17.63 19.15 52.11
C ASP A 294 -16.60 18.00 52.13
N VAL A 295 -16.46 17.25 51.02
CA VAL A 295 -15.54 16.08 50.92
C VAL A 295 -14.25 16.42 50.16
N LEU A 296 -14.17 17.56 49.49
CA LEU A 296 -13.07 17.94 48.62
C LEU A 296 -11.97 18.68 49.40
N ILE A 297 -10.79 18.05 49.51
CA ILE A 297 -9.70 18.47 50.40
C ILE A 297 -8.86 19.62 49.78
N THR A 298 -8.83 19.79 48.45
CA THR A 298 -8.06 20.85 47.77
C THR A 298 -8.82 21.54 46.62
N GLU A 299 -8.44 22.79 46.28
CA GLU A 299 -8.99 23.53 45.13
C GLU A 299 -8.73 22.84 43.78
N GLN A 300 -7.69 22.00 43.66
CA GLN A 300 -7.38 21.25 42.44
C GLN A 300 -8.38 20.11 42.23
N ASP A 301 -8.83 19.45 43.30
CA ASP A 301 -9.83 18.39 43.23
C ASP A 301 -11.20 18.94 42.79
N LYS A 302 -11.57 20.14 43.25
CA LYS A 302 -12.80 20.84 42.81
C LYS A 302 -12.77 21.14 41.30
N LYS A 303 -11.61 21.54 40.76
CA LYS A 303 -11.42 21.83 39.33
C LYS A 303 -11.51 20.58 38.45
N ILE A 304 -10.88 19.48 38.86
CA ILE A 304 -10.87 18.22 38.10
C ILE A 304 -12.28 17.60 38.08
N VAL A 305 -12.98 17.61 39.22
CA VAL A 305 -14.35 17.08 39.31
C VAL A 305 -15.31 17.87 38.44
N PHE A 306 -15.21 19.21 38.43
CA PHE A 306 -16.01 20.07 37.57
C PHE A 306 -15.79 19.78 36.07
N LEU A 307 -14.52 19.68 35.63
CA LEU A 307 -14.20 19.43 34.23
C LEU A 307 -14.59 18.02 33.76
N LEU A 308 -14.53 17.01 34.65
CA LEU A 308 -15.01 15.67 34.34
C LEU A 308 -16.54 15.61 34.22
N SER A 309 -17.27 16.36 35.05
CA SER A 309 -18.73 16.48 34.92
C SER A 309 -19.14 17.26 33.66
N LEU A 310 -18.36 18.28 33.29
CA LEU A 310 -18.54 19.00 32.03
C LEU A 310 -18.29 18.11 30.82
N GLN A 311 -17.25 17.29 30.86
CA GLN A 311 -16.96 16.30 29.82
C GLN A 311 -18.09 15.29 29.64
N GLU A 312 -18.70 14.85 30.74
CA GLU A 312 -19.83 13.90 30.71
C GLU A 312 -21.05 14.49 29.99
N GLN A 313 -21.40 15.75 30.29
CA GLN A 313 -22.50 16.45 29.60
C GLN A 313 -22.20 16.72 28.13
N LEU A 314 -20.94 17.03 27.81
CA LEU A 314 -20.52 17.29 26.42
C LEU A 314 -20.40 16.01 25.58
N TYR A 315 -20.30 14.82 26.19
CA TYR A 315 -20.11 13.57 25.45
C TYR A 315 -21.32 13.23 24.56
N ASP A 316 -22.53 13.49 25.04
CA ASP A 316 -23.76 13.19 24.31
C ASP A 316 -24.05 14.21 23.18
N GLU A 317 -23.67 15.48 23.38
CA GLU A 317 -23.95 16.57 22.42
C GLU A 317 -22.80 16.83 21.45
N ASN A 318 -21.54 16.71 21.88
CA ASN A 318 -20.36 17.00 21.05
C ASN A 318 -19.11 16.20 21.48
N PRO A 319 -18.95 14.96 20.98
CA PRO A 319 -17.94 14.01 21.46
C PRO A 319 -16.47 14.42 21.17
N THR A 320 -16.24 15.22 20.13
CA THR A 320 -14.91 15.76 19.80
C THR A 320 -14.44 16.81 20.80
N LEU A 321 -15.32 17.71 21.25
CA LEU A 321 -15.03 18.65 22.33
C LEU A 321 -14.85 17.95 23.67
N ALA A 322 -15.69 16.95 23.96
CA ALA A 322 -15.56 16.13 25.16
C ALA A 322 -14.18 15.43 25.25
N ARG A 323 -13.62 14.99 24.11
CA ARG A 323 -12.24 14.49 24.03
C ARG A 323 -11.23 15.54 24.45
N THR A 324 -11.31 16.73 23.85
CA THR A 324 -10.35 17.81 24.09
C THR A 324 -10.36 18.21 25.56
N VAL A 325 -11.55 18.29 26.16
CA VAL A 325 -11.71 18.50 27.60
C VAL A 325 -11.06 17.37 28.41
N LEU A 326 -11.29 16.10 28.06
CA LEU A 326 -10.70 14.98 28.79
C LEU A 326 -9.18 14.95 28.70
N VAL A 327 -8.61 15.18 27.50
CA VAL A 327 -7.16 15.23 27.30
C VAL A 327 -6.53 16.36 28.12
N ASN A 328 -7.17 17.53 28.12
CA ASN A 328 -6.69 18.68 28.90
C ASN A 328 -6.87 18.47 30.42
N VAL A 329 -7.91 17.77 30.86
CA VAL A 329 -8.08 17.34 32.26
C VAL A 329 -6.97 16.38 32.65
N LEU A 330 -6.66 15.40 31.80
CA LEU A 330 -5.56 14.47 32.00
C LEU A 330 -4.20 15.18 32.04
N ASP A 331 -4.02 16.26 31.27
CA ASP A 331 -2.82 17.10 31.31
C ASP A 331 -2.71 17.96 32.57
N MET A 332 -3.82 18.42 33.12
CA MET A 332 -3.86 19.13 34.40
C MET A 332 -3.59 18.20 35.60
N THR A 333 -3.85 16.89 35.47
CA THR A 333 -3.44 15.86 36.44
C THR A 333 -1.97 15.47 36.19
N SER A 334 -1.05 16.20 36.81
CA SER A 334 0.41 16.04 36.68
C SER A 334 0.99 14.66 37.07
N GLN A 335 0.14 13.67 37.39
CA GLN A 335 0.55 12.39 37.96
C GLN A 335 0.60 11.23 36.94
N LEU A 336 -0.09 11.30 35.79
CA LEU A 336 -0.10 10.22 34.78
C LEU A 336 0.95 10.44 33.67
N THR A 337 1.61 9.37 33.19
CA THR A 337 2.55 9.46 32.05
C THR A 337 1.83 9.84 30.75
N SER A 338 2.50 10.56 29.84
CA SER A 338 1.96 10.95 28.52
C SER A 338 1.41 9.76 27.73
N THR A 339 2.12 8.63 27.77
CA THR A 339 1.74 7.38 27.11
C THR A 339 0.46 6.75 27.69
N SER A 340 0.25 6.85 29.01
CA SER A 340 -0.98 6.32 29.64
C SER A 340 -2.20 7.19 29.32
N LYS A 341 -2.00 8.50 29.12
CA LYS A 341 -3.06 9.43 28.70
C LYS A 341 -3.52 9.16 27.27
N GLU A 342 -2.59 8.89 26.36
CA GLU A 342 -2.90 8.50 24.99
C GLU A 342 -3.72 7.20 24.95
N LEU A 343 -3.34 6.20 25.73
CA LEU A 343 -4.07 4.93 25.84
C LEU A 343 -5.48 5.11 26.40
N LEU A 344 -5.67 5.93 27.44
CA LEU A 344 -7.00 6.26 27.97
C LEU A 344 -7.88 6.99 26.95
N SER A 345 -7.29 7.89 26.16
CA SER A 345 -7.99 8.54 25.04
C SER A 345 -8.44 7.49 24.01
N GLN A 346 -7.57 6.55 23.65
CA GLN A 346 -7.91 5.45 22.73
C GLN A 346 -9.01 4.54 23.29
N ILE A 347 -9.03 4.24 24.60
CA ILE A 347 -10.07 3.43 25.25
C ILE A 347 -11.44 4.10 25.17
N LEU A 348 -11.51 5.41 25.43
CA LEU A 348 -12.76 6.16 25.30
C LEU A 348 -13.24 6.20 23.84
N PHE A 349 -12.33 6.47 22.89
CA PHE A 349 -12.68 6.59 21.46
C PHE A 349 -13.17 5.28 20.86
N ASN A 350 -12.61 4.16 21.30
CA ASN A 350 -13.01 2.84 20.86
C ASN A 350 -14.27 2.33 21.60
N ASN A 351 -14.92 3.17 22.43
CA ASN A 351 -16.06 2.81 23.29
C ASN A 351 -15.80 1.56 24.15
N ILE A 352 -14.54 1.32 24.52
CA ILE A 352 -14.18 0.16 25.35
C ILE A 352 -14.69 0.39 26.78
N TRP A 353 -14.50 1.60 27.31
CA TRP A 353 -15.04 2.05 28.61
C TRP A 353 -15.82 3.35 28.47
N THR A 354 -16.84 3.50 29.30
CA THR A 354 -17.62 4.73 29.43
C THR A 354 -16.87 5.82 30.20
N PRO A 355 -17.23 7.11 30.04
CA PRO A 355 -16.67 8.21 30.84
C PRO A 355 -16.73 7.96 32.36
N LYS A 356 -17.80 7.31 32.84
CA LYS A 356 -17.99 6.94 34.26
C LYS A 356 -16.96 5.91 34.73
N GLU A 357 -16.68 4.91 33.90
CA GLU A 357 -15.71 3.85 34.17
C GLU A 357 -14.28 4.39 34.15
N ILE A 358 -13.96 5.28 33.22
CA ILE A 358 -12.66 5.97 33.17
C ILE A 358 -12.47 6.85 34.40
N LYS A 359 -13.50 7.58 34.85
CA LYS A 359 -13.46 8.36 36.11
C LYS A 359 -13.20 7.48 37.33
N LEU A 360 -13.81 6.30 37.39
CA LEU A 360 -13.56 5.31 38.46
C LEU A 360 -12.14 4.73 38.38
N PHE A 361 -11.63 4.47 37.18
CA PHE A 361 -10.27 3.99 36.96
C PHE A 361 -9.23 5.02 37.41
N ILE A 362 -9.37 6.28 36.98
CA ILE A 362 -8.44 7.38 37.35
C ILE A 362 -8.39 7.54 38.87
N ARG A 363 -9.54 7.56 39.56
CA ARG A 363 -9.60 7.63 41.03
C ARG A 363 -8.80 6.53 41.72
N ARG A 364 -8.76 5.33 41.15
CA ARG A 364 -8.02 4.18 41.69
C ARG A 364 -6.54 4.23 41.31
N ALA A 365 -6.24 4.63 40.08
CA ALA A 365 -4.90 4.70 39.50
C ALA A 365 -4.00 5.73 40.20
N LEU A 366 -4.56 6.79 40.80
CA LEU A 366 -3.83 7.78 41.60
C LEU A 366 -3.06 7.15 42.80
N SER A 367 -3.43 5.94 43.23
CA SER A 367 -2.79 5.23 44.34
C SER A 367 -1.74 4.19 43.92
N MET A 368 -1.45 4.06 42.61
CA MET A 368 -0.64 2.97 42.04
C MET A 368 0.65 3.45 41.36
N ASP A 369 1.59 2.52 41.16
CA ASP A 369 2.81 2.75 40.38
C ASP A 369 2.48 2.96 38.88
N GLN A 370 3.05 4.01 38.29
CA GLN A 370 2.79 4.47 36.92
C GLN A 370 3.12 3.42 35.87
N ASN A 371 4.16 2.60 36.08
CA ASN A 371 4.56 1.55 35.15
C ASN A 371 3.52 0.41 35.09
N ASN A 372 2.86 0.12 36.22
CA ASN A 372 1.79 -0.88 36.26
C ASN A 372 0.50 -0.35 35.62
N VAL A 373 0.16 0.93 35.82
CA VAL A 373 -0.98 1.58 35.18
C VAL A 373 -0.83 1.54 33.65
N PHE A 374 0.36 1.87 33.14
CA PHE A 374 0.66 1.76 31.71
C PHE A 374 0.49 0.33 31.17
N LYS A 375 1.05 -0.68 31.84
CA LYS A 375 0.92 -2.08 31.42
C LYS A 375 -0.53 -2.59 31.41
N ILE A 376 -1.34 -2.13 32.37
CA ILE A 376 -2.77 -2.46 32.44
C ILE A 376 -3.51 -1.81 31.27
N LEU A 377 -3.33 -0.50 31.08
CA LEU A 377 -3.99 0.25 30.00
C LEU A 377 -3.59 -0.25 28.62
N HIS A 378 -2.31 -0.56 28.41
CA HIS A 378 -1.84 -1.13 27.17
C HIS A 378 -2.53 -2.46 26.88
N LYS A 379 -2.63 -3.36 27.86
CA LYS A 379 -3.35 -4.63 27.70
C LYS A 379 -4.85 -4.43 27.46
N VAL A 380 -5.49 -3.49 28.15
CA VAL A 380 -6.90 -3.16 27.92
C VAL A 380 -7.12 -2.65 26.51
N CYS A 381 -6.26 -1.77 25.99
CA CYS A 381 -6.31 -1.31 24.60
C CYS A 381 -6.10 -2.46 23.61
N THR A 382 -5.10 -3.31 23.86
CA THR A 382 -4.74 -4.41 22.95
C THR A 382 -5.83 -5.48 22.87
N TYR A 383 -6.44 -5.84 24.00
CA TYR A 383 -7.38 -6.96 24.11
C TYR A 383 -8.83 -6.54 24.40
N ARG A 384 -9.15 -5.24 24.29
CA ARG A 384 -10.51 -4.68 24.54
C ARG A 384 -11.19 -5.18 25.83
N LEU A 385 -10.42 -5.33 26.90
CA LEU A 385 -10.91 -5.93 28.16
C LEU A 385 -11.99 -5.04 28.82
N SER A 386 -13.08 -5.67 29.28
CA SER A 386 -14.14 -4.93 29.97
C SER A 386 -13.69 -4.39 31.33
N PHE A 387 -14.26 -3.26 31.75
CA PHE A 387 -13.89 -2.55 32.98
C PHE A 387 -13.97 -3.43 34.23
N LEU A 388 -14.91 -4.39 34.27
CA LEU A 388 -15.10 -5.31 35.38
C LEU A 388 -13.89 -6.25 35.58
N HIS A 389 -13.31 -6.76 34.50
CA HIS A 389 -12.11 -7.60 34.55
C HIS A 389 -10.90 -6.79 35.01
N THR A 390 -10.79 -5.54 34.56
CA THR A 390 -9.75 -4.62 35.01
C THR A 390 -9.91 -4.25 36.48
N LEU A 391 -11.12 -3.97 36.96
CA LEU A 391 -11.38 -3.65 38.36
C LEU A 391 -11.12 -4.84 39.30
N THR A 392 -11.38 -6.05 38.83
CA THR A 392 -11.07 -7.29 39.55
C THR A 392 -9.56 -7.53 39.58
N ALA A 393 -8.87 -7.28 38.47
CA ALA A 393 -7.40 -7.31 38.39
C ALA A 393 -6.77 -6.32 39.37
N LEU A 394 -7.32 -5.10 39.46
CA LEU A 394 -6.91 -4.02 40.37
C LEU A 394 -7.03 -4.36 41.87
N LYS A 395 -7.76 -5.43 42.24
CA LYS A 395 -7.88 -5.91 43.62
C LYS A 395 -6.90 -7.02 43.99
N LYS A 396 -6.19 -7.61 43.01
CA LYS A 396 -5.30 -8.78 43.19
C LYS A 396 -3.84 -8.34 43.27
N LYS A 397 -3.02 -8.98 44.13
CA LYS A 397 -1.60 -8.61 44.34
C LYS A 397 -0.73 -8.60 43.07
N HIS A 398 -1.03 -9.41 42.05
CA HIS A 398 -0.30 -9.49 40.78
C HIS A 398 -1.19 -9.07 39.60
N HIS A 399 -1.45 -7.77 39.49
CA HIS A 399 -2.37 -7.14 38.54
C HIS A 399 -2.08 -7.48 37.06
N VAL A 400 -0.81 -7.42 36.65
CA VAL A 400 -0.41 -7.64 35.25
C VAL A 400 -0.47 -9.12 34.87
N GLN A 401 -0.11 -10.01 35.80
CA GLN A 401 -0.14 -11.47 35.60
C GLN A 401 -1.58 -11.96 35.51
N TYR A 402 -2.48 -11.50 36.39
CA TYR A 402 -3.90 -11.84 36.32
C TYR A 402 -4.55 -11.40 35.01
N LEU A 403 -4.20 -10.22 34.47
CA LEU A 403 -4.68 -9.81 33.13
C LEU A 403 -4.03 -10.63 32.01
N GLN A 404 -2.79 -11.10 32.19
CA GLN A 404 -2.13 -12.02 31.26
C GLN A 404 -2.83 -13.38 31.27
N ASP A 405 -3.19 -13.86 32.46
CA ASP A 405 -3.95 -15.08 32.66
C ASP A 405 -5.33 -14.90 32.01
N CYS A 406 -6.07 -13.82 32.29
CA CYS A 406 -7.36 -13.53 31.64
C CYS A 406 -7.29 -13.42 30.11
N VAL A 407 -6.17 -12.93 29.55
CA VAL A 407 -5.95 -12.86 28.09
C VAL A 407 -5.55 -14.21 27.51
N SER A 408 -4.73 -15.01 28.22
CA SER A 408 -4.48 -16.41 27.84
C SER A 408 -5.70 -17.32 28.07
N TYR A 409 -6.66 -16.84 28.86
CA TYR A 409 -7.99 -17.39 29.07
C TYR A 409 -9.07 -16.61 28.30
N GLU A 410 -8.74 -15.77 27.30
CA GLU A 410 -9.70 -15.51 26.22
C GLU A 410 -9.87 -16.85 25.50
N LEU A 411 -10.78 -17.64 26.06
CA LEU A 411 -11.23 -18.91 25.52
C LEU A 411 -11.64 -18.63 24.08
N ASP A 412 -10.95 -19.26 23.13
CA ASP A 412 -11.54 -19.48 21.82
C ASP A 412 -12.98 -19.98 22.10
N LYS A 413 -13.98 -19.33 21.49
CA LYS A 413 -15.37 -19.66 21.77
C LYS A 413 -15.60 -21.14 21.50
N ASP A 414 -16.11 -21.85 22.49
CA ASP A 414 -16.54 -23.23 22.34
C ASP A 414 -17.71 -23.31 21.34
N PRO A 415 -17.93 -24.47 20.71
CA PRO A 415 -19.01 -24.66 19.75
C PRO A 415 -20.38 -24.25 20.31
N ASP A 416 -20.66 -24.58 21.56
CA ASP A 416 -21.95 -24.29 22.20
C ASP A 416 -22.18 -22.77 22.33
N THR A 417 -21.16 -22.02 22.75
CA THR A 417 -21.20 -20.55 22.79
C THR A 417 -21.42 -19.95 21.41
N ILE A 418 -20.72 -20.44 20.38
CA ILE A 418 -20.88 -19.96 18.99
C ILE A 418 -22.32 -20.21 18.52
N LEU A 419 -22.84 -21.42 18.75
CA LEU A 419 -24.19 -21.80 18.32
C LEU A 419 -25.27 -21.01 19.04
N SER A 420 -25.11 -20.77 20.36
CA SER A 420 -26.04 -19.95 21.13
C SER A 420 -26.10 -18.51 20.60
N GLU A 421 -24.95 -17.88 20.34
CA GLU A 421 -24.92 -16.52 19.78
C GLU A 421 -25.53 -16.45 18.37
N MET A 422 -25.33 -17.48 17.55
CA MET A 422 -25.93 -17.56 16.21
C MET A 422 -27.44 -17.85 16.27
N GLN A 423 -27.90 -18.61 17.26
CA GLN A 423 -29.33 -18.81 17.53
C GLN A 423 -29.99 -17.49 17.94
N ASP A 424 -29.35 -16.71 18.82
CA ASP A 424 -29.84 -15.40 19.26
C ASP A 424 -29.95 -14.41 18.09
N LYS A 425 -29.08 -14.53 17.09
CA LYS A 425 -29.13 -13.75 15.85
C LYS A 425 -30.08 -14.31 14.76
N ASN A 426 -30.92 -15.29 15.09
CA ASN A 426 -31.93 -15.90 14.19
C ASN A 426 -31.36 -16.56 12.92
N TYR A 427 -30.20 -17.22 12.99
CA TYR A 427 -29.70 -17.99 11.86
C TYR A 427 -30.61 -19.20 11.54
N PRO A 428 -30.69 -19.66 10.27
CA PRO A 428 -31.53 -20.79 9.88
C PRO A 428 -31.15 -22.08 10.63
N LYS A 429 -32.15 -22.80 11.18
CA LYS A 429 -31.96 -24.04 11.95
C LYS A 429 -31.13 -25.11 11.23
N HIS A 430 -31.32 -25.24 9.92
CA HIS A 430 -30.56 -26.21 9.12
C HIS A 430 -29.07 -25.86 9.01
N THR A 431 -28.71 -24.56 9.03
CA THR A 431 -27.32 -24.10 9.05
C THR A 431 -26.68 -24.34 10.41
N LEU A 432 -27.44 -24.09 11.49
CA LEU A 432 -26.98 -24.31 12.86
C LEU A 432 -26.70 -25.80 13.14
N SER A 433 -27.60 -26.70 12.73
CA SER A 433 -27.41 -28.15 12.93
C SER A 433 -26.19 -28.70 12.17
N LEU A 434 -25.90 -28.17 10.98
CA LEU A 434 -24.70 -28.53 10.23
C LEU A 434 -23.43 -28.00 10.92
N LEU A 435 -23.45 -26.74 11.36
CA LEU A 435 -22.34 -26.13 12.09
C LEU A 435 -22.06 -26.87 13.38
N GLU A 436 -23.10 -27.28 14.11
CA GLU A 436 -22.99 -28.07 15.34
C GLU A 436 -22.21 -29.36 15.11
N ASP A 437 -22.62 -30.19 14.14
CA ASP A 437 -21.95 -31.46 13.85
C ASP A 437 -20.47 -31.27 13.40
N ILE A 438 -20.19 -30.23 12.61
CA ILE A 438 -18.82 -29.98 12.13
C ILE A 438 -17.95 -29.38 13.23
N LEU A 439 -18.42 -28.37 13.96
CA LEU A 439 -17.62 -27.67 14.97
C LEU A 439 -17.30 -28.58 16.16
N MET A 440 -18.27 -29.36 16.64
CA MET A 440 -18.04 -30.35 17.69
C MET A 440 -16.99 -31.39 17.28
N TYR A 441 -17.04 -31.87 16.03
CA TYR A 441 -16.05 -32.80 15.49
C TYR A 441 -14.66 -32.16 15.39
N MET A 442 -14.58 -30.91 14.95
CA MET A 442 -13.30 -30.20 14.81
C MET A 442 -12.68 -29.88 16.18
N GLU A 443 -13.47 -29.52 17.19
CA GLU A 443 -12.99 -29.29 18.56
C GLU A 443 -12.31 -30.54 19.15
N ASP A 444 -12.90 -31.72 18.93
CA ASP A 444 -12.33 -33.00 19.39
C ASP A 444 -11.06 -33.39 18.58
N LYS A 445 -11.08 -33.18 17.26
CA LYS A 445 -10.01 -33.66 16.37
C LYS A 445 -8.78 -32.76 16.27
N LEU A 446 -8.94 -31.43 16.34
CA LEU A 446 -7.82 -30.49 16.16
C LEU A 446 -6.68 -30.68 17.18
N PRO A 447 -6.95 -30.95 18.48
CA PRO A 447 -5.90 -31.23 19.46
C PRO A 447 -5.10 -32.50 19.13
N GLU A 448 -5.75 -33.56 18.65
CA GLU A 448 -5.10 -34.82 18.26
C GLU A 448 -4.11 -34.62 17.10
N LEU A 449 -4.36 -33.63 16.25
CA LEU A 449 -3.58 -33.34 15.04
C LEU A 449 -2.37 -32.43 15.30
N GLN A 450 -2.09 -32.02 16.55
CA GLN A 450 -0.95 -31.16 16.88
C GLN A 450 0.41 -31.76 16.50
N GLY A 451 0.57 -33.09 16.52
CA GLY A 451 1.82 -33.77 16.16
C GLY A 451 1.94 -34.22 14.70
N VAL A 452 0.87 -34.09 13.90
CA VAL A 452 0.82 -34.61 12.53
C VAL A 452 1.42 -33.60 11.55
N VAL A 453 2.27 -34.11 10.65
CA VAL A 453 2.83 -33.39 9.50
C VAL A 453 2.00 -33.72 8.27
N ILE A 454 1.77 -32.73 7.40
CA ILE A 454 0.96 -32.92 6.20
C ILE A 454 1.79 -33.58 5.08
N ASP A 455 1.38 -34.77 4.66
CA ASP A 455 2.04 -35.51 3.60
C ASP A 455 1.45 -35.19 2.21
N ALA A 456 2.25 -35.43 1.15
CA ALA A 456 1.83 -35.21 -0.23
C ALA A 456 0.56 -35.99 -0.62
N GLU A 457 0.35 -37.18 -0.06
CA GLU A 457 -0.86 -37.99 -0.29
C GLU A 457 -2.11 -37.33 0.31
N MET A 458 -1.99 -36.73 1.51
CA MET A 458 -3.09 -36.00 2.15
C MET A 458 -3.49 -34.75 1.36
N ILE A 459 -2.51 -34.06 0.78
CA ILE A 459 -2.73 -32.88 -0.05
C ILE A 459 -3.48 -33.24 -1.34
N GLU A 460 -3.03 -34.29 -2.04
CA GLU A 460 -3.70 -34.76 -3.26
C GLU A 460 -5.12 -35.25 -2.98
N GLU A 461 -5.31 -35.97 -1.88
CA GLU A 461 -6.63 -36.44 -1.46
C GLU A 461 -7.55 -35.28 -1.07
N GLY A 462 -7.03 -34.29 -0.32
CA GLY A 462 -7.75 -33.06 -0.02
C GLY A 462 -8.14 -32.29 -1.28
N LYS A 463 -7.25 -32.19 -2.27
CA LYS A 463 -7.52 -31.54 -3.56
C LYS A 463 -8.63 -32.25 -4.33
N ARG A 464 -8.61 -33.58 -4.38
CA ARG A 464 -9.69 -34.38 -5.00
C ARG A 464 -11.03 -34.13 -4.33
N MET A 465 -11.06 -34.13 -2.99
CA MET A 465 -12.28 -33.85 -2.23
C MET A 465 -12.79 -32.43 -2.48
N MET A 466 -11.92 -31.41 -2.53
CA MET A 466 -12.33 -30.03 -2.84
C MET A 466 -12.99 -29.90 -4.21
N ILE A 467 -12.47 -30.60 -5.22
CA ILE A 467 -13.02 -30.62 -6.58
C ILE A 467 -14.40 -31.29 -6.62
N LEU A 468 -14.56 -32.41 -5.88
CA LEU A 468 -15.79 -33.21 -5.86
C LEU A 468 -16.87 -32.65 -4.93
N LEU A 469 -16.52 -31.74 -4.02
CA LEU A 469 -17.44 -31.18 -3.04
C LEU A 469 -18.65 -30.52 -3.74
N ASP A 470 -19.87 -30.79 -3.30
CA ASP A 470 -21.02 -29.99 -3.72
C ASP A 470 -21.20 -28.83 -2.73
N LEU A 471 -21.14 -27.59 -3.20
CA LEU A 471 -21.37 -26.41 -2.35
C LEU A 471 -22.87 -26.18 -2.07
N ALA A 472 -23.76 -26.79 -2.86
CA ALA A 472 -25.20 -26.71 -2.67
C ALA A 472 -25.67 -27.53 -1.46
N GLU A 473 -25.21 -28.78 -1.41
CA GLU A 473 -25.51 -29.77 -0.39
C GLU A 473 -24.22 -30.52 -0.05
N PRO A 474 -23.33 -29.92 0.75
CA PRO A 474 -22.05 -30.54 1.06
C PRO A 474 -22.26 -31.80 1.89
N ASP A 475 -21.65 -32.91 1.44
CA ASP A 475 -21.49 -34.09 2.26
C ASP A 475 -20.65 -33.74 3.49
N VAL A 476 -21.24 -33.92 4.67
CA VAL A 476 -20.67 -33.46 5.93
C VAL A 476 -19.35 -34.16 6.22
N ASP A 477 -19.23 -35.44 5.89
CA ASP A 477 -18.02 -36.23 6.10
C ASP A 477 -16.88 -35.79 5.18
N THR A 478 -17.18 -35.54 3.90
CA THR A 478 -16.21 -34.97 2.97
C THR A 478 -15.76 -33.58 3.42
N LEU A 479 -16.69 -32.73 3.88
CA LEU A 479 -16.38 -31.39 4.37
C LEU A 479 -15.51 -31.41 5.63
N LYS A 480 -15.79 -32.29 6.59
CA LYS A 480 -14.95 -32.52 7.78
C LYS A 480 -13.51 -32.85 7.39
N LYS A 481 -13.32 -33.75 6.42
CA LYS A 481 -11.98 -34.13 5.91
C LYS A 481 -11.28 -32.96 5.20
N VAL A 482 -11.99 -32.23 4.34
CA VAL A 482 -11.43 -31.05 3.66
C VAL A 482 -10.98 -29.99 4.65
N LEU A 483 -11.78 -29.73 5.70
CA LEU A 483 -11.42 -28.78 6.76
C LEU A 483 -10.20 -29.25 7.55
N ILE A 484 -10.08 -30.56 7.88
CA ILE A 484 -8.87 -31.10 8.52
C ILE A 484 -7.62 -30.85 7.67
N VAL A 485 -7.68 -31.18 6.38
CA VAL A 485 -6.51 -31.00 5.48
C VAL A 485 -6.15 -29.52 5.34
N LEU A 486 -7.15 -28.63 5.24
CA LEU A 486 -6.91 -27.18 5.23
C LEU A 486 -6.33 -26.69 6.55
N SER A 487 -6.84 -27.12 7.70
CA SER A 487 -6.33 -26.74 9.01
C SER A 487 -4.88 -27.18 9.20
N LEU A 488 -4.52 -28.38 8.75
CA LEU A 488 -3.13 -28.86 8.72
C LEU A 488 -2.26 -28.03 7.77
N ALA A 489 -2.75 -27.71 6.58
CA ALA A 489 -2.03 -26.88 5.62
C ALA A 489 -1.79 -25.45 6.14
N VAL A 490 -2.77 -24.85 6.81
CA VAL A 490 -2.63 -23.53 7.47
C VAL A 490 -1.58 -23.59 8.57
N LYS A 491 -1.58 -24.62 9.41
CA LYS A 491 -0.57 -24.83 10.44
C LYS A 491 0.83 -24.95 9.83
N GLU A 492 0.99 -25.72 8.75
CA GLU A 492 2.27 -25.86 8.05
C GLU A 492 2.75 -24.50 7.49
N CYS A 493 1.88 -23.77 6.80
CA CYS A 493 2.21 -22.47 6.19
C CYS A 493 2.49 -21.36 7.20
N THR A 494 1.96 -21.48 8.42
CA THR A 494 2.14 -20.48 9.48
C THR A 494 3.28 -20.84 10.42
N THR A 495 3.89 -22.02 10.25
CA THR A 495 5.12 -22.41 10.94
C THR A 495 6.29 -21.65 10.34
N PHE A 496 7.07 -20.96 11.17
CA PHE A 496 8.25 -20.24 10.69
C PHE A 496 9.48 -20.54 11.55
N ILE A 497 10.64 -20.50 10.91
CA ILE A 497 11.94 -20.70 11.56
C ILE A 497 12.46 -19.32 11.94
N ALA A 498 12.60 -19.07 13.23
CA ALA A 498 13.16 -17.81 13.72
C ALA A 498 14.67 -17.73 13.39
N PRO A 499 15.28 -16.52 13.31
CA PRO A 499 16.69 -16.34 12.93
C PRO A 499 17.69 -17.05 13.85
N ASN A 500 17.25 -17.43 15.06
CA ASN A 500 18.01 -18.20 16.04
C ASN A 500 17.96 -19.73 15.82
N GLY A 501 17.31 -20.20 14.75
CA GLY A 501 17.15 -21.61 14.42
C GLY A 501 16.01 -22.33 15.16
N ASN A 502 15.25 -21.63 16.00
CA ASN A 502 14.09 -22.22 16.68
C ASN A 502 12.88 -22.23 15.75
N GLN A 503 12.30 -23.41 15.54
CA GLN A 503 11.04 -23.57 14.82
C GLN A 503 9.87 -23.17 15.73
N ILE A 504 9.14 -22.13 15.34
CA ILE A 504 7.90 -21.73 16.01
C ILE A 504 6.76 -22.41 15.27
N GLN A 505 6.06 -23.29 15.98
CA GLN A 505 4.95 -24.06 15.43
C GLN A 505 3.81 -23.12 15.00
N GLY A 506 3.28 -23.35 13.81
CA GLY A 506 2.13 -22.63 13.28
C GLY A 506 0.84 -22.94 14.06
N TYR A 507 -0.20 -22.18 13.77
CA TYR A 507 -1.47 -22.26 14.49
C TYR A 507 -2.55 -22.97 13.66
N PHE A 508 -3.52 -23.56 14.35
CA PHE A 508 -4.74 -24.05 13.72
C PHE A 508 -5.77 -22.92 13.59
N PRO A 509 -6.60 -22.93 12.52
CA PRO A 509 -7.72 -22.00 12.44
C PRO A 509 -8.66 -22.16 13.64
N ARG A 510 -9.12 -21.04 14.20
CA ARG A 510 -10.08 -21.03 15.31
C ARG A 510 -11.43 -21.58 14.87
N LEU A 511 -12.23 -22.10 15.81
CA LEU A 511 -13.59 -22.56 15.54
C LEU A 511 -14.47 -21.45 14.93
N THR A 512 -14.30 -20.21 15.38
CA THR A 512 -14.98 -19.03 14.80
C THR A 512 -14.59 -18.77 13.34
N GLN A 513 -13.32 -18.99 12.98
CA GLN A 513 -12.83 -18.87 11.60
C GLN A 513 -13.38 -19.98 10.71
N LEU A 514 -13.43 -21.21 11.23
CA LEU A 514 -14.02 -22.36 10.53
C LEU A 514 -15.54 -22.18 10.32
N ALA A 515 -16.26 -21.70 11.34
CA ALA A 515 -17.66 -21.36 11.22
C ALA A 515 -17.90 -20.29 10.14
N SER A 516 -17.06 -19.25 10.12
CA SER A 516 -17.12 -18.18 9.11
C SER A 516 -16.85 -18.72 7.69
N LEU A 517 -15.86 -19.60 7.54
CA LEU A 517 -15.57 -20.28 6.27
C LEU A 517 -16.76 -21.12 5.78
N LEU A 518 -17.39 -21.87 6.68
CA LEU A 518 -18.57 -22.70 6.38
C LEU A 518 -19.75 -21.85 5.92
N LEU A 519 -19.97 -20.68 6.53
CA LEU A 519 -20.99 -19.73 6.09
C LEU A 519 -20.70 -19.21 4.68
N LEU A 520 -19.45 -18.84 4.36
CA LEU A 520 -19.06 -18.41 3.02
C LEU A 520 -19.30 -19.48 1.95
N LEU A 521 -19.00 -20.74 2.26
CA LEU A 521 -19.14 -21.85 1.29
C LEU A 521 -20.59 -22.17 0.93
N ARG A 522 -21.56 -21.86 1.82
CA ARG A 522 -22.97 -22.21 1.60
C ARG A 522 -23.76 -21.14 0.86
N ASP A 523 -23.43 -19.86 1.02
CA ASP A 523 -24.26 -18.81 0.43
C ASP A 523 -23.94 -18.59 -1.05
N LYS A 524 -24.88 -18.98 -1.92
CA LYS A 524 -24.78 -18.81 -3.37
C LYS A 524 -25.07 -17.38 -3.84
N ARG A 525 -25.67 -16.53 -2.99
CA ARG A 525 -26.12 -15.17 -3.38
C ARG A 525 -25.13 -14.07 -2.98
N GLY A 526 -23.98 -14.45 -2.41
CA GLY A 526 -23.04 -13.55 -1.79
C GLY A 526 -23.49 -13.18 -0.38
N CYS A 527 -22.56 -13.18 0.58
CA CYS A 527 -22.82 -12.83 1.96
C CYS A 527 -21.87 -11.73 2.44
N LEU A 528 -22.36 -10.93 3.39
CA LEU A 528 -21.57 -9.94 4.11
C LEU A 528 -21.27 -10.50 5.50
N LEU A 529 -20.00 -10.86 5.74
CA LEU A 529 -19.57 -11.34 7.06
C LEU A 529 -18.82 -10.24 7.80
N GLU A 530 -19.37 -9.82 8.93
CA GLU A 530 -18.72 -8.93 9.87
C GLU A 530 -17.76 -9.74 10.74
N ILE A 531 -16.46 -9.58 10.48
CA ILE A 531 -15.38 -10.24 11.21
C ILE A 531 -14.53 -9.14 11.84
N SER A 532 -14.51 -9.08 13.17
CA SER A 532 -13.75 -8.08 13.92
C SER A 532 -12.26 -8.08 13.56
N THR A 533 -11.63 -6.91 13.60
CA THR A 533 -10.19 -6.77 13.38
C THR A 533 -9.42 -7.62 14.40
N GLY A 534 -8.46 -8.42 13.92
CA GLY A 534 -7.68 -9.33 14.76
C GLY A 534 -8.21 -10.77 14.82
N GLU A 535 -9.44 -11.04 14.35
CA GLU A 535 -10.01 -12.39 14.29
C GLU A 535 -9.43 -13.26 13.15
N GLY A 536 -8.54 -12.71 12.32
CA GLY A 536 -7.87 -13.45 11.25
C GLY A 536 -8.67 -13.56 9.94
N LYS A 537 -9.38 -12.48 9.55
CA LYS A 537 -10.11 -12.38 8.28
C LYS A 537 -9.30 -12.84 7.05
N THR A 538 -8.03 -12.46 6.98
CA THR A 538 -7.14 -12.87 5.89
C THR A 538 -6.98 -14.39 5.78
N CYS A 539 -6.95 -15.12 6.90
CA CYS A 539 -6.88 -16.58 6.92
C CYS A 539 -8.16 -17.21 6.34
N ILE A 540 -9.33 -16.69 6.75
CA ILE A 540 -10.63 -17.13 6.27
C ILE A 540 -10.73 -16.96 4.75
N LEU A 541 -10.34 -15.78 4.24
CA LEU A 541 -10.34 -15.49 2.81
C LEU A 541 -9.38 -16.39 2.03
N ALA A 542 -8.19 -16.67 2.56
CA ALA A 542 -7.22 -17.55 1.91
C ALA A 542 -7.70 -19.01 1.82
N MET A 543 -8.30 -19.53 2.90
CA MET A 543 -8.90 -20.88 2.89
C MET A 543 -10.05 -20.96 1.88
N PHE A 544 -10.95 -19.97 1.88
CA PHE A 544 -12.06 -19.92 0.93
C PHE A 544 -11.57 -19.82 -0.53
N ALA A 545 -10.62 -18.93 -0.81
CA ALA A 545 -10.03 -18.77 -2.13
C ALA A 545 -9.34 -20.05 -2.62
N THR A 546 -8.67 -20.79 -1.72
CA THR A 546 -8.03 -22.07 -2.04
C THR A 546 -9.07 -23.10 -2.48
N ILE A 547 -10.18 -23.25 -1.74
CA ILE A 547 -11.26 -24.19 -2.10
C ILE A 547 -11.86 -23.84 -3.47
N GLN A 548 -12.20 -22.56 -3.68
CA GLN A 548 -12.82 -22.11 -4.94
C GLN A 548 -11.86 -22.26 -6.13
N ALA A 549 -10.60 -21.88 -5.96
CA ALA A 549 -9.59 -21.99 -7.01
C ALA A 549 -9.24 -23.45 -7.34
N ALA A 550 -9.20 -24.34 -6.34
CA ALA A 550 -8.99 -25.77 -6.58
C ALA A 550 -10.10 -26.40 -7.43
N ARG A 551 -11.32 -25.86 -7.37
CA ARG A 551 -12.48 -26.25 -8.19
C ARG A 551 -12.44 -25.68 -9.61
N GLY A 552 -11.44 -24.86 -9.94
CA GLY A 552 -11.31 -24.17 -11.22
C GLY A 552 -12.06 -22.83 -11.32
N THR A 553 -12.54 -22.28 -10.20
CA THR A 553 -13.14 -20.94 -10.16
C THR A 553 -12.05 -19.87 -10.04
N MET A 554 -12.10 -18.84 -10.89
CA MET A 554 -11.18 -17.70 -10.82
C MET A 554 -11.59 -16.74 -9.68
N VAL A 555 -10.68 -16.50 -8.74
CA VAL A 555 -10.95 -15.69 -7.54
C VAL A 555 -10.21 -14.35 -7.59
N ASP A 556 -10.94 -13.25 -7.48
CA ASP A 556 -10.41 -11.89 -7.38
C ASP A 556 -10.56 -11.39 -5.93
N ILE A 557 -9.45 -11.13 -5.25
CA ILE A 557 -9.43 -10.60 -3.89
C ILE A 557 -9.14 -9.11 -3.96
N VAL A 558 -10.12 -8.30 -3.55
CA VAL A 558 -10.04 -6.85 -3.52
C VAL A 558 -9.72 -6.41 -2.10
N THR A 559 -8.64 -5.65 -1.92
CA THR A 559 -8.25 -5.06 -0.63
C THR A 559 -8.26 -3.54 -0.72
N SER A 560 -8.15 -2.86 0.42
CA SER A 560 -8.11 -1.40 0.49
C SER A 560 -6.78 -0.80 0.01
N SER A 561 -5.68 -1.55 0.06
CA SER A 561 -4.33 -1.04 -0.25
C SER A 561 -3.46 -2.06 -1.01
N PRO A 562 -2.64 -1.61 -1.99
CA PRO A 562 -1.73 -2.49 -2.72
C PRO A 562 -0.71 -3.18 -1.81
N LEU A 563 -0.30 -2.54 -0.71
CA LEU A 563 0.63 -3.13 0.26
C LEU A 563 0.00 -4.33 0.99
N LEU A 564 -1.29 -4.24 1.31
CA LEU A 564 -2.03 -5.35 1.92
C LEU A 564 -2.20 -6.50 0.92
N ALA A 565 -2.50 -6.17 -0.35
CA ALA A 565 -2.59 -7.15 -1.42
C ALA A 565 -1.28 -7.94 -1.60
N ILE A 566 -0.12 -7.25 -1.62
CA ILE A 566 1.21 -7.90 -1.71
C ILE A 566 1.46 -8.77 -0.48
N ARG A 567 1.33 -8.20 0.72
CA ARG A 567 1.55 -8.92 1.98
C ARG A 567 0.72 -10.20 2.06
N ASP A 568 -0.55 -10.13 1.71
CA ASP A 568 -1.48 -11.24 1.86
C ASP A 568 -1.28 -12.29 0.77
N GLN A 569 -0.97 -11.89 -0.46
CA GLN A 569 -0.60 -12.82 -1.52
C GLN A 569 0.71 -13.55 -1.20
N ASP A 570 1.73 -12.85 -0.72
CA ASP A 570 3.02 -13.45 -0.32
C ASP A 570 2.81 -14.43 0.85
N LYS A 571 2.08 -14.00 1.89
CA LYS A 571 1.82 -14.79 3.10
C LYS A 571 1.10 -16.10 2.80
N TRP A 572 0.14 -16.10 1.88
CA TRP A 572 -0.68 -17.27 1.57
C TRP A 572 -0.27 -17.97 0.26
N SER A 573 0.80 -17.51 -0.40
CA SER A 573 1.34 -18.13 -1.62
C SER A 573 1.67 -19.60 -1.43
N GLN A 574 2.28 -19.96 -0.29
CA GLN A 574 2.61 -21.34 0.06
C GLN A 574 1.36 -22.22 0.18
N LEU A 575 0.30 -21.72 0.81
CA LEU A 575 -0.97 -22.43 0.94
C LEU A 575 -1.56 -22.72 -0.45
N TYR A 576 -1.59 -21.72 -1.33
CA TYR A 576 -2.08 -21.90 -2.70
C TYR A 576 -1.25 -22.94 -3.46
N GLN A 577 0.08 -22.86 -3.37
CA GLN A 577 0.98 -23.80 -4.05
C GLN A 577 0.78 -25.24 -3.61
N MET A 578 0.52 -25.50 -2.32
CA MET A 578 0.24 -26.85 -1.82
C MET A 578 -0.90 -27.52 -2.59
N PHE A 579 -1.97 -26.79 -2.90
CA PHE A 579 -3.12 -27.34 -3.64
C PHE A 579 -3.02 -27.17 -5.16
N GLY A 580 -1.87 -26.71 -5.68
CA GLY A 580 -1.64 -26.44 -7.10
C GLY A 580 -2.39 -25.21 -7.63
N VAL A 581 -2.76 -24.30 -6.74
CA VAL A 581 -3.39 -23.01 -7.04
C VAL A 581 -2.30 -21.97 -7.31
N THR A 582 -2.46 -21.16 -8.35
CA THR A 582 -1.53 -20.07 -8.68
C THR A 582 -2.11 -18.75 -8.19
N SER A 583 -1.26 -17.87 -7.65
CA SER A 583 -1.67 -16.53 -7.22
C SER A 583 -0.76 -15.45 -7.82
N SER A 584 -1.31 -14.25 -8.02
CA SER A 584 -0.57 -13.06 -8.42
C SER A 584 -1.17 -11.81 -7.81
N ILE A 585 -0.39 -10.73 -7.82
CA ILE A 585 -0.84 -9.37 -7.56
C ILE A 585 -1.09 -8.63 -8.88
N VAL A 586 -2.00 -7.65 -8.86
CA VAL A 586 -2.18 -6.69 -9.94
C VAL A 586 -2.11 -5.27 -9.33
N PRO A 587 -1.27 -4.36 -9.85
CA PRO A 587 -0.28 -4.60 -10.91
C PRO A 587 0.87 -5.52 -10.42
N PRO A 588 1.45 -6.35 -11.30
CA PRO A 588 2.57 -7.22 -10.95
C PRO A 588 3.84 -6.46 -10.56
N ALA A 589 4.75 -7.13 -9.84
CA ALA A 589 6.06 -6.56 -9.51
C ALA A 589 6.80 -6.13 -10.80
N HIS A 590 7.53 -5.01 -10.73
CA HIS A 590 8.24 -4.39 -11.87
C HIS A 590 7.37 -3.81 -12.99
N PHE A 591 6.05 -3.71 -12.83
CA PHE A 591 5.14 -3.13 -13.83
C PHE A 591 5.60 -1.73 -14.29
N HIS A 592 5.93 -0.83 -13.36
CA HIS A 592 6.33 0.55 -13.70
C HIS A 592 7.74 0.69 -14.30
N THR A 593 8.58 -0.35 -14.23
CA THR A 593 9.95 -0.34 -14.76
C THR A 593 10.08 -0.98 -16.14
N CYS A 594 8.99 -1.52 -16.69
CA CYS A 594 8.97 -2.18 -17.99
C CYS A 594 8.50 -1.26 -19.13
N THR A 595 8.85 -1.60 -20.37
CA THR A 595 8.30 -0.93 -21.57
C THR A 595 6.78 -1.14 -21.67
N PRO A 596 6.04 -0.26 -22.36
CA PRO A 596 4.58 -0.38 -22.48
C PRO A 596 4.11 -1.72 -23.05
N GLU A 597 4.80 -2.31 -24.04
CA GLU A 597 4.39 -3.62 -24.56
C GLU A 597 4.62 -4.76 -23.56
N ASN A 598 5.65 -4.62 -22.70
CA ASN A 598 5.93 -5.61 -21.66
C ASN A 598 4.98 -5.47 -20.47
N GLN A 599 4.52 -4.25 -20.17
CA GLN A 599 3.50 -4.00 -19.16
C GLN A 599 2.20 -4.72 -19.46
N ASP A 600 1.67 -4.59 -20.68
CA ASP A 600 0.41 -5.25 -21.07
C ASP A 600 0.55 -6.79 -21.02
N LYS A 601 1.72 -7.34 -21.37
CA LYS A 601 1.99 -8.78 -21.25
C LYS A 601 2.05 -9.26 -19.79
N LEU A 602 2.76 -8.53 -18.93
CA LEU A 602 2.86 -8.85 -17.50
C LEU A 602 1.49 -8.81 -16.83
N LEU A 603 0.69 -7.80 -17.18
CA LEU A 603 -0.67 -7.66 -16.68
C LEU A 603 -1.55 -8.83 -17.10
N GLN A 604 -1.49 -9.23 -18.38
CA GLN A 604 -2.18 -10.41 -18.87
C GLN A 604 -1.76 -11.68 -18.14
N ASP A 605 -0.45 -11.91 -17.92
CA ASP A 605 0.04 -13.08 -17.17
C ASP A 605 -0.47 -13.08 -15.73
N ALA A 606 -0.49 -11.93 -15.06
CA ALA A 606 -1.03 -11.80 -13.70
C ALA A 606 -2.52 -12.20 -13.66
N TYR A 607 -3.33 -11.74 -14.61
CA TYR A 607 -4.75 -12.11 -14.70
C TYR A 607 -5.01 -13.57 -15.10
N THR A 608 -4.00 -14.29 -15.63
CA THR A 608 -4.14 -15.74 -15.92
C THR A 608 -4.08 -16.62 -14.67
N LYS A 609 -3.57 -16.12 -13.54
CA LYS A 609 -3.47 -16.93 -12.30
C LYS A 609 -4.85 -17.19 -11.71
N HIS A 610 -4.98 -18.27 -10.94
CA HIS A 610 -6.28 -18.65 -10.34
C HIS A 610 -6.77 -17.59 -9.34
N VAL A 611 -5.90 -17.13 -8.45
CA VAL A 611 -6.19 -16.10 -7.44
C VAL A 611 -5.45 -14.80 -7.77
N VAL A 612 -6.17 -13.67 -7.83
CA VAL A 612 -5.57 -12.36 -8.10
C VAL A 612 -5.89 -11.40 -6.97
N TYR A 613 -4.85 -10.84 -6.34
CA TYR A 613 -4.97 -9.80 -5.33
C TYR A 613 -4.77 -8.42 -5.94
N SER A 614 -5.67 -7.49 -5.66
CA SER A 614 -5.54 -6.10 -6.11
C SER A 614 -6.40 -5.15 -5.29
N THR A 615 -6.41 -3.88 -5.67
CA THR A 615 -7.31 -2.86 -5.12
C THR A 615 -8.41 -2.51 -6.11
N ALA A 616 -9.51 -1.96 -5.59
CA ALA A 616 -10.60 -1.45 -6.43
C ALA A 616 -10.11 -0.40 -7.44
N SER A 617 -9.21 0.49 -6.99
CA SER A 617 -8.59 1.53 -7.80
C SER A 617 -7.71 1.01 -8.94
N THR A 618 -7.27 -0.24 -8.88
CA THR A 618 -6.46 -0.88 -9.93
C THR A 618 -7.33 -1.72 -10.86
N PHE A 619 -8.29 -2.48 -10.31
CA PHE A 619 -9.21 -3.25 -11.14
C PHE A 619 -10.10 -2.36 -12.02
N ALA A 620 -10.59 -1.22 -11.50
CA ALA A 620 -11.52 -0.35 -12.23
C ALA A 620 -10.95 0.17 -13.57
N PRO A 621 -9.75 0.78 -13.64
CA PRO A 621 -9.14 1.18 -14.91
C PRO A 621 -8.94 0.01 -15.88
N ASP A 622 -8.54 -1.17 -15.41
CA ASP A 622 -8.28 -2.33 -16.26
C ASP A 622 -9.57 -2.88 -16.89
N ILE A 623 -10.67 -2.88 -16.13
CA ILE A 623 -12.01 -3.21 -16.63
C ILE A 623 -12.41 -2.19 -17.70
N LEU A 624 -12.28 -0.89 -17.41
CA LEU A 624 -12.65 0.16 -18.36
C LEU A 624 -11.81 0.08 -19.64
N ARG A 625 -10.49 -0.17 -19.56
CA ARG A 625 -9.62 -0.37 -20.73
C ARG A 625 -10.06 -1.59 -21.56
N GLN A 626 -10.48 -2.67 -20.91
CA GLN A 626 -10.93 -3.85 -21.63
C GLN A 626 -12.30 -3.67 -22.29
N GLU A 627 -13.28 -3.13 -21.58
CA GLU A 627 -14.65 -2.99 -22.07
C GLU A 627 -14.80 -1.80 -23.04
N PHE A 628 -14.19 -0.66 -22.74
CA PHE A 628 -14.36 0.58 -23.53
C PHE A 628 -13.33 0.71 -24.66
N GLU A 629 -12.03 0.48 -24.38
CA GLU A 629 -10.97 0.58 -25.40
C GLU A 629 -10.75 -0.71 -26.19
N LYS A 630 -11.44 -1.80 -25.81
CA LYS A 630 -11.27 -3.15 -26.39
C LYS A 630 -9.81 -3.65 -26.33
N LYS A 631 -9.04 -3.19 -25.34
CA LYS A 631 -7.68 -3.71 -25.09
C LYS A 631 -7.74 -5.07 -24.41
N THR A 632 -6.77 -5.93 -24.68
CA THR A 632 -6.70 -7.28 -24.08
C THR A 632 -6.09 -7.27 -22.68
N THR A 633 -6.57 -6.39 -21.79
CA THR A 633 -5.94 -6.14 -20.48
C THR A 633 -6.03 -7.35 -19.54
N ARG A 634 -7.24 -7.85 -19.27
CA ARG A 634 -7.51 -9.03 -18.42
C ARG A 634 -7.65 -10.33 -19.23
N GLY A 635 -7.42 -10.25 -20.54
CA GLY A 635 -7.54 -11.38 -21.46
C GLY A 635 -8.95 -12.00 -21.43
N ARG A 636 -9.03 -13.29 -21.08
CA ARG A 636 -10.29 -14.06 -21.00
C ARG A 636 -10.87 -14.16 -19.59
N ARG A 637 -10.23 -13.55 -18.59
CA ARG A 637 -10.67 -13.64 -17.20
C ARG A 637 -12.02 -12.95 -17.03
N LYS A 638 -13.00 -13.69 -16.49
CA LYS A 638 -14.31 -13.16 -16.09
C LYS A 638 -14.36 -13.01 -14.57
N PHE A 639 -15.34 -12.26 -14.07
CA PHE A 639 -15.64 -12.19 -12.64
C PHE A 639 -16.47 -13.41 -12.22
N GLU A 640 -15.79 -14.45 -11.75
CA GLU A 640 -16.46 -15.67 -11.26
C GLU A 640 -16.68 -15.61 -9.75
N CYS A 641 -15.65 -15.27 -8.98
CA CYS A 641 -15.74 -15.06 -7.54
C CYS A 641 -14.94 -13.82 -7.13
N VAL A 642 -15.58 -12.84 -6.50
CA VAL A 642 -14.93 -11.62 -6.00
C VAL A 642 -15.07 -11.56 -4.49
N LEU A 643 -13.95 -11.50 -3.79
CA LEU A 643 -13.88 -11.35 -2.34
C LEU A 643 -13.43 -9.93 -2.02
N VAL A 644 -14.27 -9.19 -1.30
CA VAL A 644 -13.98 -7.81 -0.92
C VAL A 644 -13.59 -7.76 0.54
N ASP A 645 -12.31 -7.45 0.79
CA ASP A 645 -11.83 -7.07 2.11
C ASP A 645 -12.14 -5.60 2.38
N GLU A 646 -12.38 -5.24 3.65
CA GLU A 646 -12.76 -3.87 4.07
C GLU A 646 -13.86 -3.25 3.18
N VAL A 647 -14.97 -3.98 3.06
CA VAL A 647 -16.13 -3.61 2.22
C VAL A 647 -16.74 -2.26 2.61
N ASP A 648 -16.69 -1.90 3.88
CA ASP A 648 -17.09 -0.60 4.42
C ASP A 648 -16.23 0.52 3.84
N TYR A 649 -14.90 0.38 3.88
CA TYR A 649 -13.98 1.32 3.24
C TYR A 649 -14.22 1.41 1.72
N MET A 650 -14.49 0.27 1.06
CA MET A 650 -14.75 0.26 -0.38
C MET A 650 -16.08 0.89 -0.80
N THR A 651 -17.13 0.69 -0.01
CA THR A 651 -18.50 1.10 -0.40
C THR A 651 -18.90 2.46 0.16
N LEU A 652 -18.41 2.84 1.33
CA LEU A 652 -18.76 4.10 1.99
C LEU A 652 -17.67 5.16 1.77
N ASP A 653 -16.43 4.87 2.18
CA ASP A 653 -15.36 5.88 2.17
C ASP A 653 -14.85 6.16 0.75
N SER A 654 -14.56 5.11 -0.01
CA SER A 654 -14.08 5.21 -1.40
C SER A 654 -15.18 5.02 -2.45
N GLY A 655 -16.42 4.71 -2.04
CA GLY A 655 -17.54 4.53 -2.95
C GLY A 655 -17.91 5.79 -3.76
N VAL A 656 -17.49 6.97 -3.29
CA VAL A 656 -17.65 8.25 -4.00
C VAL A 656 -16.58 8.44 -5.09
N GLN A 657 -15.48 7.68 -5.04
CA GLN A 657 -14.37 7.80 -5.97
C GLN A 657 -14.79 7.29 -7.35
N THR A 658 -14.81 8.18 -8.34
CA THR A 658 -15.08 7.84 -9.74
C THR A 658 -13.77 7.68 -10.50
N THR A 659 -13.59 6.55 -11.18
CA THR A 659 -12.43 6.31 -12.07
C THR A 659 -12.73 6.80 -13.48
N PHE A 660 -11.88 7.67 -14.03
CA PHE A 660 -11.99 8.18 -15.40
C PHE A 660 -10.86 7.65 -16.29
N LEU A 661 -11.19 7.26 -17.53
CA LEU A 661 -10.21 7.08 -18.60
C LEU A 661 -10.07 8.38 -19.38
N SER A 662 -8.90 9.02 -19.31
CA SER A 662 -8.62 10.25 -20.06
C SER A 662 -7.64 9.99 -21.20
N HIS A 663 -7.98 10.45 -22.40
CA HIS A 663 -7.10 10.46 -23.57
C HIS A 663 -7.12 11.84 -24.21
N GLN A 664 -6.01 12.29 -24.80
CA GLN A 664 -6.03 13.52 -25.60
C GLN A 664 -6.84 13.29 -26.87
N ALA A 665 -8.00 13.95 -26.97
CA ALA A 665 -8.79 13.98 -28.19
C ALA A 665 -8.05 14.82 -29.25
N SER A 666 -7.37 14.16 -30.18
CA SER A 666 -6.66 14.82 -31.29
C SER A 666 -7.59 15.37 -32.37
N GLY A 667 -8.86 14.94 -32.40
CA GLY A 667 -9.80 15.22 -33.48
C GLY A 667 -10.27 16.68 -33.61
N LEU A 668 -10.25 17.45 -32.52
CA LEU A 668 -10.76 18.84 -32.51
C LEU A 668 -9.66 19.91 -32.61
N ARG A 669 -8.38 19.51 -32.69
CA ARG A 669 -7.25 20.46 -32.78
C ARG A 669 -7.37 21.39 -34.00
N HIS A 670 -7.93 20.90 -35.10
CA HIS A 670 -8.18 21.73 -36.29
C HIS A 670 -9.33 22.73 -36.10
N MET A 671 -10.26 22.48 -35.18
CA MET A 671 -11.34 23.42 -34.85
C MET A 671 -10.86 24.52 -33.89
N GLU A 672 -9.81 24.29 -33.11
CA GLU A 672 -9.26 25.33 -32.21
C GLU A 672 -8.84 26.58 -32.98
N GLN A 673 -8.23 26.43 -34.16
CA GLN A 673 -7.87 27.56 -35.03
C GLN A 673 -9.11 28.32 -35.51
N ILE A 674 -10.15 27.60 -35.95
CA ILE A 674 -11.40 28.20 -36.43
C ILE A 674 -12.12 28.93 -35.29
N LEU A 675 -12.23 28.31 -34.11
CA LEU A 675 -12.84 28.90 -32.92
C LEU A 675 -12.06 30.13 -32.43
N ALA A 676 -10.73 30.09 -32.49
CA ALA A 676 -9.89 31.24 -32.17
C ALA A 676 -10.09 32.39 -33.17
N SER A 677 -10.23 32.10 -34.47
CA SER A 677 -10.54 33.10 -35.50
C SER A 677 -11.93 33.72 -35.31
N ILE A 678 -12.95 32.91 -35.01
CA ILE A 678 -14.31 33.37 -34.71
C ILE A 678 -14.30 34.25 -33.45
N TRP A 679 -13.60 33.83 -32.41
CA TRP A 679 -13.46 34.61 -31.18
C TRP A 679 -12.76 35.94 -31.42
N ALA A 680 -11.67 35.95 -32.21
CA ALA A 680 -10.99 37.18 -32.59
C ALA A 680 -11.93 38.14 -33.34
N LEU A 681 -12.77 37.63 -34.25
CA LEU A 681 -13.75 38.43 -34.99
C LEU A 681 -14.82 39.02 -34.04
N LEU A 682 -15.34 38.21 -33.11
CA LEU A 682 -16.32 38.66 -32.12
C LEU A 682 -15.73 39.72 -31.17
N CYS A 683 -14.49 39.55 -30.72
CA CYS A 683 -13.80 40.55 -29.90
C CYS A 683 -13.57 41.87 -30.64
N THR A 684 -13.58 41.88 -31.97
CA THR A 684 -13.48 43.12 -32.75
C THR A 684 -14.80 43.85 -32.96
N CYS A 685 -15.93 43.22 -32.62
CA CYS A 685 -17.24 43.85 -32.73
C CYS A 685 -17.49 44.76 -31.51
N ARG A 686 -18.12 45.91 -31.72
CA ARG A 686 -18.52 46.82 -30.65
C ARG A 686 -20.05 46.90 -30.56
N PRO A 687 -20.63 46.87 -29.36
CA PRO A 687 -22.05 47.11 -29.18
C PRO A 687 -22.34 48.59 -29.41
N ILE A 688 -23.33 48.88 -30.25
CA ILE A 688 -23.85 50.21 -30.57
C ILE A 688 -25.34 50.19 -30.27
N GLU A 689 -25.80 51.13 -29.43
CA GLU A 689 -27.21 51.24 -29.07
C GLU A 689 -27.92 52.13 -30.09
N VAL A 690 -28.99 51.63 -30.72
CA VAL A 690 -29.81 52.43 -31.63
C VAL A 690 -30.66 53.39 -30.80
N SER A 691 -30.49 54.70 -31.02
CA SER A 691 -31.10 55.74 -30.18
C SER A 691 -32.64 55.76 -30.21
N GLU A 692 -33.24 55.27 -31.29
CA GLU A 692 -34.69 55.28 -31.51
C GLU A 692 -35.39 54.05 -30.90
N THR A 693 -34.75 52.89 -30.93
CA THR A 693 -35.35 51.60 -30.50
C THR A 693 -34.77 51.07 -29.19
N GLY A 694 -33.57 51.52 -28.79
CA GLY A 694 -32.82 50.99 -27.66
C GLY A 694 -32.19 49.61 -27.91
N GLU A 695 -32.28 49.09 -29.14
CA GLU A 695 -31.66 47.81 -29.50
C GLU A 695 -30.14 47.92 -29.61
N ILE A 696 -29.42 46.90 -29.12
CA ILE A 696 -27.96 46.83 -29.21
C ILE A 696 -27.59 46.07 -30.47
N GLN A 697 -27.05 46.78 -31.45
CA GLN A 697 -26.47 46.20 -32.66
C GLN A 697 -24.95 46.07 -32.51
N TRP A 698 -24.36 45.08 -33.15
CA TRP A 698 -22.92 44.83 -33.08
C TRP A 698 -22.26 45.28 -34.38
N GLY A 699 -21.51 46.39 -34.32
CA GLY A 699 -20.75 46.90 -35.46
C GLY A 699 -19.36 46.25 -35.54
N THR A 700 -18.93 45.86 -36.73
CA THR A 700 -17.55 45.45 -37.00
C THR A 700 -16.60 46.65 -36.95
N ARG A 701 -15.27 46.44 -37.01
CA ARG A 701 -14.27 47.53 -37.02
C ARG A 701 -14.65 48.64 -38.02
N ALA A 702 -14.31 49.88 -37.68
CA ALA A 702 -14.41 51.03 -38.60
C ALA A 702 -13.60 50.73 -39.87
N GLN A 703 -14.30 50.43 -40.96
CA GLN A 703 -13.74 50.34 -42.30
C GLN A 703 -13.98 51.68 -43.02
N HIS A 704 -13.22 51.96 -44.07
CA HIS A 704 -13.52 53.11 -44.92
C HIS A 704 -14.85 52.85 -45.64
N PHE A 705 -15.71 53.87 -45.76
CA PHE A 705 -17.10 53.69 -46.21
C PHE A 705 -17.20 52.99 -47.59
N HIS A 706 -16.29 53.30 -48.51
CA HIS A 706 -16.26 52.71 -49.86
C HIS A 706 -15.93 51.21 -49.86
N GLU A 707 -15.12 50.72 -48.91
CA GLU A 707 -14.82 49.29 -48.74
C GLU A 707 -15.99 48.54 -48.07
N ALA A 708 -16.58 49.17 -47.05
CA ALA A 708 -17.73 48.62 -46.35
C ALA A 708 -18.99 48.57 -47.24
N ALA A 709 -19.15 49.55 -48.14
CA ALA A 709 -20.17 49.54 -49.19
C ALA A 709 -19.97 48.40 -50.19
N THR A 710 -18.74 48.11 -50.63
CA THR A 710 -18.49 46.94 -51.49
C THR A 710 -18.75 45.60 -50.81
N GLN A 711 -18.48 45.48 -49.50
CA GLN A 711 -18.72 44.23 -48.76
C GLN A 711 -20.21 43.98 -48.48
N SER A 712 -21.02 45.03 -48.40
CA SER A 712 -22.46 44.94 -48.13
C SER A 712 -23.31 44.73 -49.40
N VAL A 713 -22.82 45.13 -50.57
CA VAL A 713 -23.50 44.93 -51.86
C VAL A 713 -23.14 43.54 -52.43
N VAL A 714 -23.88 42.51 -52.02
CA VAL A 714 -23.61 41.10 -52.35
C VAL A 714 -23.93 40.72 -53.82
N SER A 715 -24.49 41.62 -54.63
CA SER A 715 -25.11 41.24 -55.92
C SER A 715 -24.71 42.06 -57.17
N PHE A 716 -23.72 42.94 -57.09
CA PHE A 716 -23.23 43.67 -58.27
C PHE A 716 -21.86 43.17 -58.71
N GLU A 717 -21.79 42.48 -59.85
CA GLU A 717 -20.53 41.93 -60.41
C GLU A 717 -19.51 43.02 -60.84
N ASP A 718 -19.90 44.30 -60.92
CA ASP A 718 -19.04 45.40 -61.39
C ASP A 718 -18.78 46.54 -60.38
N CYS A 719 -19.19 46.40 -59.11
CA CYS A 719 -18.96 47.44 -58.09
C CYS A 719 -17.59 47.26 -57.41
N SER A 720 -16.54 47.85 -58.00
CA SER A 720 -15.25 47.99 -57.33
C SER A 720 -15.24 49.21 -56.38
N ALA A 721 -14.43 49.16 -55.32
CA ALA A 721 -14.25 50.28 -54.40
C ALA A 721 -13.76 51.56 -55.12
N ASP A 722 -13.05 51.39 -56.24
CA ASP A 722 -12.61 52.48 -57.11
C ASP A 722 -13.77 53.09 -57.89
N SER A 723 -14.72 52.29 -58.35
CA SER A 723 -15.92 52.78 -59.04
C SER A 723 -16.76 53.71 -58.15
N ILE A 724 -16.86 53.37 -56.85
CA ILE A 724 -17.55 54.20 -55.85
C ILE A 724 -16.81 55.53 -55.67
N LEU A 725 -15.48 55.49 -55.54
CA LEU A 725 -14.68 56.71 -55.41
C LEU A 725 -14.66 57.54 -56.71
N MET A 726 -14.77 56.95 -57.90
CA MET A 726 -14.84 57.72 -59.15
C MET A 726 -16.10 58.59 -59.25
N LEU A 727 -17.21 58.18 -58.63
CA LEU A 727 -18.44 58.98 -58.56
C LEU A 727 -18.26 60.26 -57.73
N GLY A 728 -17.40 60.23 -56.71
CA GLY A 728 -17.06 61.42 -55.92
C GLY A 728 -16.27 62.48 -56.70
N VAL A 729 -15.46 62.05 -57.68
CA VAL A 729 -14.79 62.98 -58.60
C VAL A 729 -15.81 63.67 -59.53
N GLN A 730 -16.80 62.91 -60.03
CA GLN A 730 -17.88 63.46 -60.86
C GLN A 730 -18.78 64.44 -60.12
N LEU A 731 -18.92 64.28 -58.80
CA LEU A 731 -19.64 65.19 -57.92
C LEU A 731 -18.80 66.40 -57.46
N GLY A 732 -17.49 66.40 -57.74
CA GLY A 732 -16.59 67.50 -57.42
C GLY A 732 -16.05 67.51 -55.98
N PHE A 733 -16.14 66.40 -55.25
CA PHE A 733 -15.69 66.33 -53.84
C PHE A 733 -14.16 66.22 -53.71
N TYR A 734 -13.49 65.63 -54.70
CA TYR A 734 -12.02 65.56 -54.80
C TYR A 734 -11.59 65.52 -56.27
N SER A 735 -10.31 65.82 -56.56
CA SER A 735 -9.83 66.00 -57.93
C SER A 735 -9.44 64.67 -58.59
N GLN A 736 -9.39 64.68 -59.93
CA GLN A 736 -8.87 63.56 -60.71
C GLN A 736 -7.42 63.20 -60.33
N GLU A 737 -6.60 64.21 -60.01
CA GLU A 737 -5.21 64.02 -59.54
C GLU A 737 -5.11 63.21 -58.23
N ASP A 738 -6.11 63.29 -57.35
CA ASP A 738 -6.12 62.51 -56.11
C ASP A 738 -6.47 61.04 -56.37
N MET A 739 -7.32 60.76 -57.36
CA MET A 739 -7.58 59.39 -57.82
C MET A 739 -6.40 58.79 -58.60
N ASP A 740 -5.72 59.60 -59.41
CA ASP A 740 -4.54 59.16 -60.16
C ASP A 740 -3.41 58.72 -59.20
N ARG A 741 -3.24 59.41 -58.07
CA ARG A 741 -2.32 59.00 -56.99
C ARG A 741 -2.69 57.68 -56.32
N LEU A 742 -4.00 57.39 -56.18
CA LEU A 742 -4.49 56.12 -55.64
C LEU A 742 -4.22 54.98 -56.63
N THR A 743 -4.42 55.21 -57.94
CA THR A 743 -4.10 54.22 -58.98
C THR A 743 -2.59 54.01 -59.16
N ASP A 744 -1.78 55.06 -59.00
CA ASP A 744 -0.32 54.97 -59.00
C ASP A 744 0.20 54.19 -57.79
N ALA A 745 -0.43 54.33 -56.61
CA ALA A 745 -0.10 53.54 -55.43
C ALA A 745 -0.47 52.05 -55.61
N LYS A 746 -1.55 51.75 -56.34
CA LYS A 746 -1.99 50.37 -56.65
C LYS A 746 -1.10 49.65 -57.67
N THR A 747 -0.47 50.37 -58.60
CA THR A 747 0.37 49.78 -59.66
C THR A 747 1.80 49.48 -59.20
N GLN A 748 2.22 49.96 -58.02
CA GLN A 748 3.51 49.64 -57.41
C GLN A 748 3.46 48.29 -56.68
N THR A 749 3.48 47.18 -57.41
CA THR A 749 3.46 45.83 -56.82
C THR A 749 4.84 45.46 -56.22
N GLY A 750 4.94 45.22 -54.90
CA GLY A 750 6.01 44.35 -54.36
C GLY A 750 6.58 44.51 -52.94
N THR A 751 6.10 45.38 -52.04
CA THR A 751 6.62 45.45 -50.65
C THR A 751 5.54 45.91 -49.65
N ASP A 752 5.71 45.63 -48.34
CA ASP A 752 4.88 46.15 -47.21
C ASP A 752 4.65 47.68 -47.27
N SER A 753 5.48 48.40 -48.03
CA SER A 753 5.33 49.82 -48.36
C SER A 753 4.08 50.13 -49.21
N CYS A 754 3.50 49.16 -49.92
CA CYS A 754 2.40 49.36 -50.86
C CYS A 754 1.05 49.53 -50.13
N GLU A 755 0.74 48.67 -49.16
CA GLU A 755 -0.48 48.80 -48.34
C GLU A 755 -0.48 50.12 -47.54
N ASP A 756 0.69 50.52 -47.05
CA ASP A 756 0.87 51.74 -46.26
C ASP A 756 0.77 53.02 -47.12
N ALA A 757 1.21 52.95 -48.39
CA ALA A 757 1.04 54.02 -49.37
C ALA A 757 -0.42 54.13 -49.85
N MET A 758 -1.09 53.00 -50.10
CA MET A 758 -2.52 52.95 -50.44
C MET A 758 -3.38 53.51 -49.31
N ARG A 759 -3.09 53.12 -48.06
CA ARG A 759 -3.79 53.63 -46.88
C ARG A 759 -3.64 55.14 -46.74
N LYS A 760 -2.42 55.68 -46.88
CA LYS A 760 -2.18 57.14 -46.82
C LYS A 760 -2.85 57.92 -47.95
N ALA A 761 -2.90 57.36 -49.15
CA ALA A 761 -3.62 57.96 -50.28
C ALA A 761 -5.14 57.98 -50.01
N THR A 762 -5.67 56.88 -49.47
CA THR A 762 -7.08 56.74 -49.10
C THR A 762 -7.46 57.67 -47.95
N GLU A 763 -6.63 57.77 -46.91
CA GLU A 763 -6.82 58.69 -45.77
C GLU A 763 -6.88 60.16 -46.25
N LYS A 764 -6.03 60.58 -47.20
CA LYS A 764 -6.08 61.94 -47.78
C LYS A 764 -7.37 62.24 -48.54
N ILE A 765 -7.96 61.24 -49.20
CA ILE A 765 -9.25 61.36 -49.87
C ILE A 765 -10.37 61.44 -48.83
N MET A 766 -10.29 60.62 -47.79
CA MET A 766 -11.27 60.59 -46.68
C MET A 766 -11.25 61.87 -45.84
N ASP A 767 -10.09 62.49 -45.62
CA ASP A 767 -9.95 63.76 -44.89
C ASP A 767 -10.68 64.92 -45.59
N LYS A 768 -10.88 64.82 -46.91
CA LYS A 768 -11.64 65.81 -47.70
C LYS A 768 -13.15 65.53 -47.73
N MET A 769 -13.59 64.36 -47.24
CA MET A 769 -14.99 63.94 -47.24
C MET A 769 -15.56 63.92 -45.83
N GLY A 770 -16.50 64.82 -45.56
CA GLY A 770 -17.31 64.78 -44.34
C GLY A 770 -18.47 63.78 -44.43
N PRO A 771 -19.23 63.60 -43.33
CA PRO A 771 -20.37 62.69 -43.28
C PRO A 771 -21.49 63.02 -44.26
N LYS A 772 -21.63 64.30 -44.65
CA LYS A 772 -22.65 64.75 -45.61
C LYS A 772 -22.30 64.34 -47.03
N GLU A 773 -21.04 64.54 -47.40
CA GLU A 773 -20.49 64.20 -48.71
C GLU A 773 -20.50 62.69 -48.92
N GLN A 774 -20.23 61.90 -47.87
CA GLN A 774 -20.34 60.43 -47.88
C GLN A 774 -21.78 59.96 -48.09
N TYR A 775 -22.76 60.60 -47.44
CA TYR A 775 -24.18 60.33 -47.63
C TYR A 775 -24.63 60.65 -49.06
N GLU A 776 -24.27 61.82 -49.59
CA GLU A 776 -24.62 62.21 -50.96
C GLU A 776 -24.04 61.25 -52.01
N LEU A 777 -22.77 60.84 -51.83
CA LEU A 777 -22.11 59.91 -52.73
C LEU A 777 -22.79 58.52 -52.73
N LEU A 778 -23.12 57.98 -51.55
CA LEU A 778 -23.78 56.67 -51.44
C LEU A 778 -25.26 56.72 -51.85
N SER A 779 -25.97 57.83 -51.63
CA SER A 779 -27.34 58.04 -52.15
C SER A 779 -27.36 58.07 -53.70
N LYS A 780 -26.29 58.54 -54.32
CA LYS A 780 -26.13 58.52 -55.76
C LYS A 780 -25.83 57.11 -56.28
N VAL A 781 -25.03 56.33 -55.55
CA VAL A 781 -24.82 54.89 -55.81
C VAL A 781 -26.14 54.12 -55.71
N GLN A 782 -26.97 54.44 -54.72
CA GLN A 782 -28.29 53.84 -54.51
C GLN A 782 -29.29 54.19 -55.62
N THR A 783 -29.20 55.38 -56.21
CA THR A 783 -30.06 55.78 -57.34
C THR A 783 -29.59 55.24 -58.69
N THR A 784 -28.29 54.90 -58.83
CA THR A 784 -27.78 54.19 -60.02
C THR A 784 -27.90 52.67 -59.93
N ALA A 785 -28.02 52.09 -58.74
CA ALA A 785 -28.35 50.68 -58.54
C ALA A 785 -29.88 50.50 -58.63
N ASP A 786 -30.37 49.63 -59.50
CA ASP A 786 -31.82 49.38 -59.67
C ASP A 786 -32.48 49.01 -58.33
N ASN A 787 -33.28 49.94 -57.79
CA ASN A 787 -34.37 49.92 -56.79
C ASN A 787 -34.42 48.91 -55.60
N ASP A 788 -33.50 47.97 -55.43
CA ASP A 788 -33.64 46.88 -54.43
C ASP A 788 -32.71 47.00 -53.22
N VAL A 789 -31.91 48.06 -53.12
CA VAL A 789 -31.01 48.30 -51.96
C VAL A 789 -31.45 49.54 -51.20
N THR A 790 -31.95 49.36 -49.98
CA THR A 790 -32.18 50.43 -49.00
C THR A 790 -31.03 50.47 -48.01
N VAL A 791 -30.25 51.55 -48.03
CA VAL A 791 -29.16 51.78 -47.06
C VAL A 791 -29.63 52.80 -46.03
N ASP A 792 -29.68 52.39 -44.77
CA ASP A 792 -29.96 53.27 -43.65
C ASP A 792 -28.64 53.80 -43.08
N TYR A 793 -28.53 55.13 -42.95
CA TYR A 793 -27.29 55.78 -42.53
C TYR A 793 -27.40 56.20 -41.08
N TYR A 794 -26.44 55.80 -40.24
CA TYR A 794 -26.43 56.17 -38.83
C TYR A 794 -25.23 57.05 -38.49
N SER A 795 -25.51 58.17 -37.83
CA SER A 795 -24.49 58.97 -37.16
C SER A 795 -24.34 58.48 -35.72
N VAL A 796 -23.10 58.18 -35.31
CA VAL A 796 -22.83 57.74 -33.94
C VAL A 796 -22.46 58.96 -33.09
N ILE A 797 -23.33 59.31 -32.14
CA ILE A 797 -23.11 60.41 -31.18
C ILE A 797 -23.23 59.82 -29.78
N ASN A 798 -22.18 59.93 -28.95
CA ASN A 798 -22.14 59.37 -27.58
C ASN A 798 -22.46 57.86 -27.51
N ASN A 799 -21.88 57.05 -28.42
CA ASN A 799 -22.15 55.60 -28.56
C ASN A 799 -23.59 55.22 -28.88
N LYS A 800 -24.43 56.18 -29.29
CA LYS A 800 -25.77 55.92 -29.79
C LYS A 800 -25.85 56.22 -31.28
N ALA A 801 -26.37 55.26 -32.05
CA ALA A 801 -26.63 55.40 -33.47
C ALA A 801 -27.93 56.18 -33.68
N LYS A 802 -27.87 57.29 -34.40
CA LYS A 802 -29.03 58.09 -34.80
C LYS A 802 -29.11 58.15 -36.32
N LEU A 803 -30.27 57.82 -36.88
CA LEU A 803 -30.48 57.80 -38.32
C LEU A 803 -30.26 59.21 -38.91
N TYR A 804 -29.43 59.31 -39.94
CA TYR A 804 -29.06 60.53 -40.65
C TYR A 804 -30.05 60.76 -41.80
N GLY A 805 -30.67 61.95 -41.88
CA GLY A 805 -31.53 62.33 -43.02
C GLY A 805 -33.05 62.37 -42.79
N LYS A 806 -33.57 62.03 -41.60
CA LYS A 806 -34.97 62.36 -41.22
C LYS A 806 -34.98 63.57 -40.29
N GLU A 807 -35.20 64.76 -40.87
CA GLU A 807 -35.69 65.89 -40.07
C GLU A 807 -37.13 65.63 -39.62
N ASP A 808 -37.42 66.01 -38.37
CA ASP A 808 -38.66 65.81 -37.63
C ASP A 808 -39.92 65.98 -38.49
N SER A 809 -40.52 64.86 -38.88
CA SER A 809 -41.92 64.84 -39.30
C SER A 809 -42.63 63.63 -38.71
N GLN A 810 -43.54 63.96 -37.79
CA GLN A 810 -44.46 63.06 -37.11
C GLN A 810 -45.15 62.09 -38.08
N ARG A 811 -45.22 60.80 -37.72
CA ARG A 811 -46.48 60.05 -37.72
C ARG A 811 -46.40 58.77 -36.88
N PRO A 812 -47.48 58.41 -36.16
CA PRO A 812 -47.55 57.25 -35.28
C PRO A 812 -48.00 56.00 -36.04
N GLY A 813 -47.54 54.81 -35.61
CA GLY A 813 -48.22 53.55 -35.91
C GLY A 813 -47.31 52.39 -36.33
N CYS A 814 -47.19 51.41 -35.41
CA CYS A 814 -46.90 49.98 -35.57
C CYS A 814 -46.56 49.43 -36.97
N HIS A 815 -45.53 48.57 -37.07
CA HIS A 815 -45.67 47.17 -37.50
C HIS A 815 -44.39 46.35 -37.25
N PHE A 816 -44.55 45.20 -36.59
CA PHE A 816 -43.64 44.04 -36.61
C PHE A 816 -43.66 43.42 -38.02
N ALA A 817 -42.49 43.03 -38.57
CA ALA A 817 -42.30 41.79 -39.34
C ALA A 817 -40.82 41.59 -39.72
N ALA A 818 -40.29 40.43 -39.36
CA ALA A 818 -39.02 39.90 -39.84
C ALA A 818 -38.98 39.77 -41.38
N THR A 819 -37.83 39.96 -42.01
CA THR A 819 -37.09 38.90 -42.71
C THR A 819 -35.84 39.42 -43.44
N ARG A 820 -34.81 38.58 -43.40
CA ARG A 820 -33.74 38.35 -44.39
C ARG A 820 -32.64 39.41 -44.55
N GLU A 821 -31.43 38.97 -44.17
CA GLU A 821 -30.15 39.24 -44.84
C GLU A 821 -30.01 40.65 -45.43
N GLY A 822 -29.68 41.60 -44.57
CA GLY A 822 -29.24 42.92 -44.98
C GLY A 822 -28.07 43.33 -44.10
N ALA A 823 -26.89 43.46 -44.71
CA ALA A 823 -25.72 44.03 -44.06
C ALA A 823 -26.06 45.47 -43.63
N SER A 824 -26.13 45.72 -42.32
CA SER A 824 -26.18 47.07 -41.77
C SER A 824 -24.76 47.64 -41.77
N LEU A 825 -24.57 48.77 -42.45
CA LEU A 825 -23.33 49.55 -42.44
C LEU A 825 -23.16 50.33 -41.13
#